data_AF-A0A4Q9GQ06-F1
#
_entry.id   AF-A0A4Q9GQ06-F1
#
_cell.length_a   1.000
_cell.length_b   1.000
_cell.length_c   1.000
_cell.angle_alpha   90.00
_cell.angle_beta   90.00
_cell.angle_gamma   90.00
#
_symmetry.space_group_name_H-M   'P 1'
#
loop_
_entity.id
_entity.type
_entity.pdbx_description
1 polymer ?
#
loop_
_entity_poly.entity_id
_entity_poly.type
_entity_poly.pdbx_seq_one_letter_code
_entity_poly.pdbx_strand_id
1 'polypeptide(L)'
;MSAVILHCTNFIDATLPRNVNCARLSDTNLRMSPSLQGISLREADLIAGAARRGSPRRLVLAAALSSVLAFSPPASALPQGVAPPPASGVVNVRDFGAQGDGIANDTDAIQRAIDSVAVAPGRVFWETPIVYFPAGTYLISGTLERRDGEGRFTSGMAIAGEGRDRTTIKLADAAPGFGDPRAPKAMVLTSARLLDGTSSSGGKDYAGKGEGNDAYANYVENLTLDVGDKNPGAVALDYLANNIGAVRRVSLVGRAGSGAVGLALTRKWIGPALISDVTVDGFDVGIDVANTEYGVTMAHIRVRNARNAGLRNAGNLVAVDDLVVETASGPAVKNASLGGLVMVNGGAFSGSGGAAIENRGYLTLSGVKSTGFAALFPRSKEVDGDGSFGPDNKRLGDADWRLGPADAPAVDLGPRDQWVDITAFGARPGRDFDSTKAIRRAFQSGARTIVFPYGDYMVTDVIEIPETVRAILGMHATITVGDARAPRFDRRENGIFKVATGGDPLHIEKLTFDMTDRGGQLGYELTGDRVVAIEDQVTAGVNLVERRPTGGPLFVSNACCGAAMIAGPAPVWMRQFNSEGAKSARLRNDGSRVRVLGMKVEQEVTILENRGGGVSEIVGGFFYPVVPGDEPRPLVVNDGGEVRLGYAEEAFRKDATYDVHVSSAVGKRLVTKRMLPMRNASGARIVPFIADHAE
;
A
#
# COMPACT_ATOMS: atom_id res chain seq x y z
N MET A 1 12.94 -11.01 33.22
CA MET A 1 13.89 -11.20 32.10
C MET A 1 13.19 -12.03 31.03
N SER A 2 12.52 -11.36 30.09
CA SER A 2 11.85 -11.99 28.95
C SER A 2 11.99 -11.01 27.79
N ALA A 3 12.88 -11.31 26.86
CA ALA A 3 13.11 -10.54 25.64
C ALA A 3 12.15 -11.04 24.55
N VAL A 4 11.28 -10.17 24.06
CA VAL A 4 10.53 -10.38 22.81
C VAL A 4 11.45 -9.88 21.71
N ILE A 5 12.25 -10.79 21.16
CA ILE A 5 13.18 -10.44 20.09
C ILE A 5 12.45 -10.55 18.75
N LEU A 6 12.40 -9.46 17.97
CA LEU A 6 12.21 -9.53 16.52
C LEU A 6 13.38 -10.34 15.90
N HIS A 7 13.21 -11.66 15.80
CA HIS A 7 14.12 -12.53 15.06
C HIS A 7 13.67 -12.60 13.60
N CYS A 8 14.24 -11.73 12.76
CA CYS A 8 14.50 -12.04 11.36
C CYS A 8 15.99 -12.32 11.25
N THR A 9 16.38 -13.60 11.17
CA THR A 9 17.52 -14.15 10.39
C THR A 9 17.85 -15.60 10.79
N ASN A 10 17.79 -16.50 9.79
CA ASN A 10 18.57 -17.72 9.52
C ASN A 10 19.05 -18.66 10.66
N PHE A 11 18.71 -19.95 10.53
CA PHE A 11 19.64 -21.06 10.81
C PHE A 11 19.51 -22.18 9.76
N ILE A 12 20.61 -22.43 9.05
CA ILE A 12 20.94 -23.70 8.39
C ILE A 12 22.12 -24.26 9.21
N ASP A 13 21.91 -25.33 9.97
CA ASP A 13 22.76 -26.53 9.90
C ASP A 13 22.10 -27.70 10.65
N ALA A 14 22.29 -28.91 10.11
CA ALA A 14 21.72 -30.15 10.61
C ALA A 14 22.72 -30.89 11.50
N THR A 15 22.29 -31.46 12.63
CA THR A 15 22.59 -32.87 13.02
C THR A 15 22.04 -33.25 14.42
N LEU A 16 21.46 -34.48 14.47
CA LEU A 16 21.43 -35.45 15.60
C LEU A 16 20.23 -35.45 16.60
N PRO A 17 19.91 -36.63 17.23
CA PRO A 17 18.56 -37.20 17.13
C PRO A 17 17.89 -37.63 18.47
N ARG A 18 16.67 -38.17 18.32
CA ARG A 18 15.93 -39.16 19.16
C ARG A 18 15.10 -38.69 20.37
N ASN A 19 13.83 -39.14 20.29
CA ASN A 19 12.95 -39.70 21.33
C ASN A 19 12.43 -38.76 22.44
N VAL A 20 11.10 -38.64 22.57
CA VAL A 20 10.26 -39.39 23.53
C VAL A 20 8.79 -39.31 23.08
N ASN A 21 8.06 -40.39 23.39
CA ASN A 21 6.72 -40.79 22.98
C ASN A 21 5.67 -40.48 24.08
N CYS A 22 4.38 -40.59 23.70
CA CYS A 22 3.19 -40.82 24.55
C CYS A 22 2.65 -39.63 25.39
N ALA A 23 1.35 -39.47 25.65
CA ALA A 23 0.11 -40.09 25.16
C ALA A 23 -1.11 -39.28 25.67
N ARG A 24 -2.20 -39.40 24.91
CA ARG A 24 -3.64 -39.20 25.19
C ARG A 24 -4.07 -38.95 26.64
N LEU A 25 -5.07 -38.08 26.79
CA LEU A 25 -6.25 -38.31 27.63
C LEU A 25 -7.51 -37.81 26.90
N SER A 26 -8.58 -38.58 27.02
CA SER A 26 -9.86 -38.46 26.32
C SER A 26 -11.01 -38.15 27.30
N ASP A 27 -12.14 -37.73 26.70
CA ASP A 27 -13.55 -37.82 27.16
C ASP A 27 -13.98 -36.98 28.39
N THR A 28 -15.11 -36.26 28.38
CA THR A 28 -16.47 -36.77 28.14
C THR A 28 -17.53 -35.65 28.03
N ASN A 29 -18.45 -35.83 27.06
CA ASN A 29 -19.93 -35.69 27.09
C ASN A 29 -20.67 -34.55 27.82
N LEU A 30 -21.62 -33.92 27.08
CA LEU A 30 -23.03 -33.81 27.49
C LEU A 30 -23.98 -33.57 26.29
N ARG A 31 -25.18 -34.17 26.39
CA ARG A 31 -26.16 -34.46 25.33
C ARG A 31 -27.22 -33.36 25.11
N MET A 32 -27.88 -33.51 23.95
CA MET A 32 -28.94 -32.78 23.24
C MET A 32 -30.33 -32.57 23.92
N SER A 33 -30.94 -31.39 23.64
CA SER A 33 -32.27 -31.04 23.03
C SER A 33 -33.60 -31.58 23.65
N PRO A 34 -34.84 -31.18 23.22
CA PRO A 34 -35.27 -30.31 22.08
C PRO A 34 -36.52 -29.38 22.25
N SER A 35 -36.71 -28.49 21.24
CA SER A 35 -37.94 -28.05 20.49
C SER A 35 -39.14 -27.36 21.23
N LEU A 36 -39.97 -26.45 20.66
CA LEU A 36 -40.71 -26.39 19.37
C LEU A 36 -41.30 -24.96 19.06
N GLN A 37 -41.38 -24.64 17.75
CA GLN A 37 -42.48 -24.02 16.92
C GLN A 37 -43.20 -22.72 17.36
N GLY A 38 -43.66 -21.80 16.48
CA GLY A 38 -43.82 -21.72 15.01
C GLY A 38 -44.72 -20.52 14.58
N ILE A 39 -45.09 -20.47 13.27
CA ILE A 39 -46.12 -19.64 12.53
C ILE A 39 -45.54 -18.46 11.70
N SER A 40 -45.40 -18.50 10.34
CA SER A 40 -46.32 -18.42 9.16
C SER A 40 -46.56 -16.96 8.65
N LEU A 41 -46.81 -16.55 7.39
CA LEU A 41 -46.68 -16.98 5.96
C LEU A 41 -47.43 -15.89 5.10
N ARG A 42 -47.09 -15.73 3.79
CA ARG A 42 -47.81 -15.01 2.66
C ARG A 42 -47.54 -13.49 2.50
N GLU A 43 -47.47 -12.83 1.33
CA GLU A 43 -47.94 -12.92 -0.10
C GLU A 43 -46.86 -12.24 -1.00
N ALA A 44 -46.46 -12.60 -2.25
CA ALA A 44 -47.11 -12.80 -3.56
C ALA A 44 -47.67 -11.52 -4.26
N ASP A 45 -46.98 -11.07 -5.33
CA ASP A 45 -47.50 -10.59 -6.66
C ASP A 45 -46.43 -9.78 -7.43
N LEU A 46 -45.91 -10.26 -8.57
CA LEU A 46 -46.39 -10.13 -9.96
C LEU A 46 -46.19 -8.75 -10.61
N ILE A 47 -45.35 -8.68 -11.66
CA ILE A 47 -45.71 -8.26 -13.03
C ILE A 47 -44.57 -8.68 -13.99
N ALA A 48 -44.93 -9.58 -14.92
CA ALA A 48 -44.24 -9.84 -16.17
C ALA A 48 -44.99 -9.08 -17.29
N GLY A 49 -44.28 -8.59 -18.31
CA GLY A 49 -44.90 -7.88 -19.42
C GLY A 49 -43.98 -7.73 -20.63
N ALA A 50 -44.14 -8.64 -21.59
CA ALA A 50 -43.34 -8.83 -22.79
C ALA A 50 -43.43 -7.72 -23.87
N ALA A 51 -42.31 -7.57 -24.59
CA ALA A 51 -42.14 -7.47 -26.05
C ALA A 51 -43.07 -6.58 -26.91
N ARG A 52 -42.48 -5.74 -27.78
CA ARG A 52 -42.57 -5.90 -29.25
C ARG A 52 -41.68 -4.92 -30.04
N ARG A 53 -41.32 -5.44 -31.23
CA ARG A 53 -40.48 -4.90 -32.30
C ARG A 53 -41.06 -3.63 -32.95
N GLY A 54 -40.16 -2.79 -33.46
CA GLY A 54 -40.48 -1.76 -34.46
C GLY A 54 -39.29 -0.85 -34.75
N SER A 55 -38.50 -1.17 -35.75
CA SER A 55 -37.49 -0.26 -36.32
C SER A 55 -38.16 0.79 -37.21
N PRO A 56 -37.59 2.01 -37.25
CA PRO A 56 -37.33 2.61 -38.54
C PRO A 56 -35.90 3.13 -38.65
N ARG A 57 -35.32 2.91 -39.83
CA ARG A 57 -34.03 3.45 -40.28
C ARG A 57 -33.94 4.96 -40.00
N ARG A 58 -32.89 5.38 -39.30
CA ARG A 58 -32.38 6.76 -39.33
C ARG A 58 -30.88 6.75 -39.58
N LEU A 59 -30.50 7.59 -40.55
CA LEU A 59 -29.17 8.07 -40.88
C LEU A 59 -28.23 8.07 -39.66
N VAL A 60 -27.14 7.29 -39.72
CA VAL A 60 -26.02 7.45 -38.77
C VAL A 60 -25.06 8.44 -39.41
N LEU A 61 -25.18 9.70 -38.99
CA LEU A 61 -24.13 10.69 -39.14
C LEU A 61 -23.02 10.28 -38.15
N ALA A 62 -21.86 9.86 -38.68
CA ALA A 62 -20.70 9.54 -37.87
C ALA A 62 -20.14 10.83 -37.24
N ALA A 63 -20.66 11.21 -36.07
CA ALA A 63 -20.02 12.18 -35.20
C ALA A 63 -19.11 11.40 -34.24
N ALA A 64 -17.81 11.42 -34.53
CA ALA A 64 -16.78 11.01 -33.59
C ALA A 64 -16.76 12.00 -32.42
N LEU A 65 -17.62 11.78 -31.41
CA LEU A 65 -17.42 12.39 -30.10
C LEU A 65 -16.33 11.58 -29.38
N SER A 66 -15.11 12.09 -29.45
CA SER A 66 -14.11 11.81 -28.42
C SER A 66 -14.63 12.38 -27.10
N SER A 67 -15.33 11.56 -26.33
CA SER A 67 -15.62 11.86 -24.93
C SER A 67 -14.30 11.81 -24.16
N VAL A 68 -13.64 12.97 -24.07
CA VAL A 68 -12.68 13.22 -23.00
C VAL A 68 -13.49 13.14 -21.72
N LEU A 69 -13.51 11.96 -21.09
CA LEU A 69 -13.96 11.82 -19.71
C LEU A 69 -13.06 12.74 -18.88
N ALA A 70 -13.61 13.87 -18.46
CA ALA A 70 -13.00 14.72 -17.46
C ALA A 70 -13.02 13.94 -16.13
N PHE A 71 -12.02 13.07 -15.95
CA PHE A 71 -11.75 12.42 -14.69
C PHE A 71 -11.24 13.47 -13.73
N SER A 72 -12.00 13.72 -12.66
CA SER A 72 -11.49 14.49 -11.54
C SER A 72 -10.30 13.73 -10.93
N PRO A 73 -9.15 14.38 -10.69
CA PRO A 73 -8.06 13.75 -9.97
C PRO A 73 -8.56 13.27 -8.60
N PRO A 74 -8.03 12.16 -8.06
CA PRO A 74 -8.38 11.72 -6.72
C PRO A 74 -8.16 12.87 -5.75
N ALA A 75 -9.14 13.09 -4.87
CA ALA A 75 -9.07 14.15 -3.89
C ALA A 75 -8.02 13.76 -2.84
N SER A 76 -6.78 14.20 -3.01
CA SER A 76 -5.75 14.14 -1.98
C SER A 76 -6.27 14.87 -0.74
N ALA A 77 -6.19 14.23 0.43
CA ALA A 77 -6.63 14.85 1.68
C ALA A 77 -5.74 16.03 2.10
N LEU A 78 -4.53 16.16 1.53
CA LEU A 78 -3.74 17.39 1.57
C LEU A 78 -3.72 18.14 0.24
N PRO A 79 -3.89 19.48 0.25
CA PRO A 79 -3.70 20.30 -0.93
C PRO A 79 -2.24 20.26 -1.38
N GLN A 80 -2.03 20.01 -2.67
CA GLN A 80 -0.79 20.33 -3.36
C GLN A 80 -0.50 21.84 -3.22
N GLY A 81 0.76 22.23 -3.13
CA GLY A 81 1.17 23.63 -3.16
C GLY A 81 1.25 24.33 -1.81
N VAL A 82 1.13 23.62 -0.68
CA VAL A 82 1.28 24.21 0.66
C VAL A 82 2.65 23.86 1.22
N ALA A 83 3.45 24.88 1.52
CA ALA A 83 4.74 24.69 2.17
C ALA A 83 4.56 24.11 3.61
N PRO A 84 5.45 23.18 4.04
CA PRO A 84 5.46 22.69 5.40
C PRO A 84 5.54 23.83 6.42
N PRO A 85 4.94 23.66 7.61
CA PRO A 85 5.11 24.63 8.67
C PRO A 85 6.57 24.92 9.04
N PRO A 86 6.94 26.16 9.42
CA PRO A 86 8.33 26.44 9.81
C PRO A 86 8.86 25.53 10.93
N ALA A 87 7.99 25.15 11.87
CA ALA A 87 8.33 24.25 12.97
C ALA A 87 8.19 22.75 12.63
N SER A 88 7.91 22.37 11.38
CA SER A 88 7.65 20.97 10.99
C SER A 88 8.82 20.00 11.17
N GLY A 89 10.06 20.51 11.19
CA GLY A 89 11.27 19.68 11.26
C GLY A 89 11.70 19.09 9.92
N VAL A 90 11.15 19.57 8.80
CA VAL A 90 11.64 19.22 7.46
C VAL A 90 13.02 19.83 7.17
N VAL A 91 13.77 19.20 6.28
CA VAL A 91 15.06 19.69 5.80
C VAL A 91 14.88 20.31 4.43
N ASN A 92 15.06 21.63 4.30
CA ASN A 92 14.86 22.34 3.03
C ASN A 92 16.15 22.33 2.19
N VAL A 93 16.07 21.88 0.94
CA VAL A 93 17.24 21.84 0.03
C VAL A 93 17.88 23.22 -0.21
N ARG A 94 17.12 24.32 -0.07
CA ARG A 94 17.65 25.68 -0.21
C ARG A 94 18.61 26.06 0.90
N ASP A 95 18.47 25.47 2.09
CA ASP A 95 19.38 25.71 3.21
C ASP A 95 20.78 25.10 2.93
N PHE A 96 20.87 24.21 1.94
CA PHE A 96 22.11 23.59 1.47
C PHE A 96 22.65 24.25 0.20
N GLY A 97 22.01 25.32 -0.27
CA GLY A 97 22.43 26.12 -1.43
C GLY A 97 21.80 25.73 -2.77
N ALA A 98 20.78 24.87 -2.78
CA ALA A 98 20.05 24.57 -4.01
C ALA A 98 19.26 25.81 -4.45
N GLN A 99 19.35 26.18 -5.73
CA GLN A 99 18.73 27.40 -6.26
C GLN A 99 17.32 27.14 -6.80
N GLY A 100 17.12 26.01 -7.48
CA GLY A 100 15.84 25.65 -8.07
C GLY A 100 15.41 26.57 -9.23
N ASP A 101 16.38 27.16 -9.94
CA ASP A 101 16.16 28.10 -11.06
C ASP A 101 16.18 27.44 -12.45
N GLY A 102 16.50 26.15 -12.52
CA GLY A 102 16.62 25.36 -13.75
C GLY A 102 17.93 25.55 -14.51
N ILE A 103 18.86 26.34 -13.96
CA ILE A 103 20.14 26.71 -14.59
C ILE A 103 21.31 26.23 -13.73
N ALA A 104 21.30 26.55 -12.44
CA ALA A 104 22.33 26.11 -11.51
C ALA A 104 22.29 24.59 -11.34
N ASN A 105 23.46 23.96 -11.35
CA ASN A 105 23.56 22.54 -11.03
C ASN A 105 23.41 22.35 -9.52
N ASP A 106 22.23 21.89 -9.10
CA ASP A 106 21.84 21.72 -7.70
C ASP A 106 22.21 20.34 -7.14
N THR A 107 22.89 19.48 -7.92
CA THR A 107 23.18 18.08 -7.53
C THR A 107 23.83 18.00 -6.15
N ASP A 108 24.94 18.70 -5.93
CA ASP A 108 25.68 18.60 -4.68
C ASP A 108 24.93 19.21 -3.50
N ALA A 109 24.15 20.27 -3.72
CA ALA A 109 23.34 20.89 -2.68
C ALA A 109 22.21 19.97 -2.23
N ILE A 110 21.52 19.34 -3.18
CA ILE A 110 20.47 18.36 -2.90
C ILE A 110 21.04 17.11 -2.23
N GLN A 111 22.17 16.61 -2.73
CA GLN A 111 22.83 15.46 -2.12
C GLN A 111 23.21 15.73 -0.67
N ARG A 112 23.78 16.91 -0.35
CA ARG A 112 24.05 17.29 1.04
C ARG A 112 22.80 17.35 1.91
N ALA A 113 21.66 17.81 1.36
CA ALA A 113 20.41 17.82 2.11
C ALA A 113 19.92 16.38 2.41
N ILE A 114 20.01 15.47 1.43
CA ILE A 114 19.71 14.04 1.59
C ILE A 114 20.65 13.38 2.61
N ASP A 115 21.95 13.71 2.58
CA ASP A 115 22.95 13.15 3.48
C ASP A 115 22.82 13.71 4.91
N SER A 116 22.24 14.91 5.06
CA SER A 116 22.07 15.56 6.37
C SER A 116 21.00 14.92 7.25
N VAL A 117 20.02 14.25 6.64
CA VAL A 117 19.03 13.50 7.39
C VAL A 117 19.68 12.18 7.81
N ALA A 118 20.00 12.03 9.09
CA ALA A 118 20.48 10.76 9.63
C ALA A 118 19.29 9.89 10.03
N VAL A 119 19.35 8.58 9.77
CA VAL A 119 18.47 7.61 10.45
C VAL A 119 19.12 7.24 11.77
N ALA A 120 18.33 7.14 12.84
CA ALA A 120 18.81 6.52 14.07
C ALA A 120 19.47 5.15 13.76
N PRO A 121 20.64 4.83 14.36
CA PRO A 121 21.23 3.51 14.19
C PRO A 121 20.27 2.45 14.74
N GLY A 122 20.08 1.34 14.00
CA GLY A 122 19.25 0.21 14.43
C GLY A 122 17.95 0.02 13.65
N ARG A 123 17.00 -0.70 14.25
CA ARG A 123 15.74 -1.16 13.63
C ARG A 123 14.64 -0.09 13.54
N VAL A 124 14.90 1.11 14.04
CA VAL A 124 13.97 2.24 13.98
C VAL A 124 14.10 2.91 12.62
N PHE A 125 13.06 2.82 11.79
CA PHE A 125 13.07 3.35 10.41
C PHE A 125 12.03 4.45 10.17
N TRP A 126 11.07 4.60 11.09
CA TRP A 126 9.96 5.54 10.98
C TRP A 126 10.31 6.97 11.42
N GLU A 127 11.47 7.16 12.07
CA GLU A 127 12.03 8.46 12.48
C GLU A 127 12.92 9.04 11.36
N THR A 128 12.33 9.26 10.18
CA THR A 128 13.05 9.80 9.01
C THR A 128 12.54 11.21 8.71
N PRO A 129 13.37 12.26 8.80
CA PRO A 129 12.96 13.60 8.40
C PRO A 129 12.69 13.68 6.89
N ILE A 130 11.73 14.53 6.50
CA ILE A 130 11.40 14.79 5.09
C ILE A 130 12.38 15.82 4.52
N VAL A 131 13.00 15.51 3.38
CA VAL A 131 13.77 16.46 2.58
C VAL A 131 12.81 17.19 1.64
N TYR A 132 12.63 18.48 1.87
CA TYR A 132 11.65 19.33 1.22
C TYR A 132 12.25 20.15 0.09
N PHE A 133 11.55 20.14 -1.06
CA PHE A 133 11.87 20.90 -2.25
C PHE A 133 10.81 22.00 -2.46
N PRO A 134 11.11 23.27 -2.16
CA PRO A 134 10.24 24.39 -2.54
C PRO A 134 9.98 24.42 -4.05
N ALA A 135 8.92 25.12 -4.48
CA ALA A 135 8.63 25.30 -5.89
C ALA A 135 9.84 25.86 -6.67
N GLY A 136 10.13 25.26 -7.81
CA GLY A 136 11.33 25.51 -8.62
C GLY A 136 11.68 24.35 -9.54
N THR A 137 12.67 24.57 -10.40
CA THR A 137 13.28 23.53 -11.24
C THR A 137 14.72 23.29 -10.76
N TYR A 138 15.01 22.11 -10.25
CA TYR A 138 16.31 21.74 -9.72
C TYR A 138 17.07 20.92 -10.75
N LEU A 139 18.10 21.50 -11.37
CA LEU A 139 18.89 20.83 -12.38
C LEU A 139 19.92 19.91 -11.70
N ILE A 140 19.93 18.63 -12.06
CA ILE A 140 20.92 17.67 -11.58
C ILE A 140 21.70 17.06 -12.74
N SER A 141 22.95 16.65 -12.52
CA SER A 141 23.81 16.01 -13.52
C SER A 141 24.19 14.57 -13.16
N GLY A 142 23.66 14.04 -12.06
CA GLY A 142 23.98 12.73 -11.51
C GLY A 142 22.79 12.07 -10.81
N THR A 143 23.01 10.87 -10.30
CA THR A 143 22.01 10.14 -9.50
C THR A 143 21.94 10.73 -8.10
N LEU A 144 20.74 11.00 -7.62
CA LEU A 144 20.46 11.25 -6.21
C LEU A 144 20.17 9.92 -5.53
N GLU A 145 20.93 9.61 -4.49
CA GLU A 145 20.81 8.37 -3.71
C GLU A 145 21.17 8.64 -2.25
N ARG A 146 20.74 7.77 -1.33
CA ARG A 146 21.04 7.95 0.10
C ARG A 146 22.08 6.93 0.58
N ARG A 147 23.19 7.44 1.12
CA ARG A 147 24.26 6.62 1.72
C ARG A 147 24.60 7.07 3.13
N ASP A 148 25.19 6.18 3.93
CA ASP A 148 25.81 6.55 5.20
C ASP A 148 27.24 7.10 4.99
N GLY A 149 27.88 7.55 6.08
CA GLY A 149 29.24 8.08 6.05
C GLY A 149 30.32 7.07 5.63
N GLU A 150 30.00 5.77 5.62
CA GLU A 150 30.87 4.71 5.09
C GLU A 150 30.56 4.36 3.62
N GLY A 151 29.63 5.08 2.98
CA GLY A 151 29.24 4.89 1.58
C GLY A 151 28.29 3.72 1.33
N ARG A 152 27.73 3.09 2.38
CA ARG A 152 26.74 2.01 2.23
C ARG A 152 25.38 2.60 1.92
N PHE A 153 24.58 1.88 1.13
CA PHE A 153 23.20 2.27 0.89
C PHE A 153 22.38 2.26 2.18
N THR A 154 21.43 3.19 2.25
CA THR A 154 20.49 3.32 3.37
C THR A 154 19.06 3.44 2.86
N SER A 155 18.10 3.15 3.73
CA SER A 155 16.67 3.38 3.50
C SER A 155 16.22 4.70 4.13
N GLY A 156 14.93 5.05 4.05
CA GLY A 156 14.38 6.30 4.56
C GLY A 156 14.63 7.51 3.66
N MET A 157 14.86 7.35 2.37
CA MET A 157 14.92 8.51 1.48
C MET A 157 13.50 9.06 1.29
N ALA A 158 13.11 10.04 2.13
CA ALA A 158 11.81 10.69 2.10
C ALA A 158 11.94 12.10 1.48
N ILE A 159 11.61 12.22 0.20
CA ILE A 159 11.65 13.49 -0.54
C ILE A 159 10.24 13.97 -0.89
N ALA A 160 9.97 15.25 -0.68
CA ALA A 160 8.68 15.86 -0.99
C ALA A 160 8.85 17.23 -1.66
N GLY A 161 8.20 17.43 -2.80
CA GLY A 161 8.07 18.75 -3.41
C GLY A 161 6.94 19.58 -2.81
N GLU A 162 6.95 20.88 -3.08
CA GLU A 162 5.82 21.76 -2.76
C GLU A 162 4.55 21.36 -3.53
N GLY A 163 4.70 20.71 -4.69
CA GLY A 163 3.58 20.23 -5.49
C GLY A 163 4.04 19.69 -6.83
N ARG A 164 3.32 18.68 -7.35
CA ARG A 164 3.64 17.98 -8.60
C ARG A 164 3.93 18.91 -9.77
N ASP A 165 3.08 19.94 -9.92
CA ASP A 165 3.14 20.89 -11.05
C ASP A 165 3.96 22.15 -10.72
N ARG A 166 4.61 22.20 -9.54
CA ARG A 166 5.36 23.36 -9.03
C ARG A 166 6.83 23.06 -8.76
N THR A 167 7.16 21.78 -8.58
CA THR A 167 8.50 21.32 -8.19
C THR A 167 8.98 20.29 -9.20
N THR A 168 10.07 20.58 -9.89
CA THR A 168 10.66 19.67 -10.88
C THR A 168 12.11 19.40 -10.51
N ILE A 169 12.50 18.13 -10.41
CA ILE A 169 13.91 17.73 -10.46
C ILE A 169 14.18 17.31 -11.91
N LYS A 170 15.05 18.03 -12.60
CA LYS A 170 15.36 17.81 -14.01
C LYS A 170 16.80 17.30 -14.15
N LEU A 171 16.99 16.15 -14.78
CA LEU A 171 18.30 15.69 -15.23
C LEU A 171 18.78 16.56 -16.39
N ALA A 172 20.03 16.98 -16.36
CA ALA A 172 20.66 17.74 -17.42
C ALA A 172 20.60 16.98 -18.75
N ASP A 173 20.41 17.72 -19.84
CA ASP A 173 20.38 17.12 -21.18
C ASP A 173 21.74 16.49 -21.50
N ALA A 174 21.74 15.31 -22.13
CA ALA A 174 22.94 14.52 -22.39
C ALA A 174 23.84 14.32 -21.14
N ALA A 175 23.23 14.07 -19.98
CA ALA A 175 23.93 13.87 -18.72
C ALA A 175 24.91 12.68 -18.80
N PRO A 176 26.15 12.83 -18.29
CA PRO A 176 27.13 11.75 -18.31
C PRO A 176 26.62 10.45 -17.66
N GLY A 177 26.72 9.35 -18.40
CA GLY A 177 26.32 8.01 -17.94
C GLY A 177 24.84 7.65 -18.14
N PHE A 178 24.03 8.54 -18.74
CA PHE A 178 22.61 8.29 -19.04
C PHE A 178 22.33 8.06 -20.54
N GLY A 179 23.38 7.96 -21.36
CA GLY A 179 23.31 7.87 -22.82
C GLY A 179 23.16 6.46 -23.39
N ASP A 180 23.27 5.39 -22.60
CA ASP A 180 23.21 4.00 -23.10
C ASP A 180 21.92 3.29 -22.64
N PRO A 181 20.96 3.03 -23.55
CA PRO A 181 19.74 2.29 -23.21
C PRO A 181 19.98 0.83 -22.80
N ARG A 182 21.17 0.26 -23.07
CA ARG A 182 21.54 -1.10 -22.64
C ARG A 182 22.13 -1.14 -21.24
N ALA A 183 22.48 0.01 -20.67
CA ALA A 183 22.93 0.16 -19.30
C ALA A 183 22.09 1.26 -18.59
N PRO A 184 20.79 1.01 -18.34
CA PRO A 184 19.94 2.03 -17.76
C PRO A 184 20.43 2.53 -16.40
N LYS A 185 20.30 3.82 -16.14
CA LYS A 185 20.77 4.48 -14.92
C LYS A 185 19.70 5.42 -14.36
N ALA A 186 19.44 5.32 -13.07
CA ALA A 186 18.44 6.12 -12.39
C ALA A 186 18.91 7.54 -12.07
N MET A 187 18.06 8.55 -12.27
CA MET A 187 18.33 9.90 -11.77
C MET A 187 17.99 10.04 -10.28
N VAL A 188 16.99 9.29 -9.79
CA VAL A 188 16.68 9.13 -8.36
C VAL A 188 16.62 7.65 -8.02
N LEU A 189 17.33 7.25 -6.97
CA LEU A 189 17.43 5.87 -6.51
C LEU A 189 17.18 5.80 -5.00
N THR A 190 16.07 5.18 -4.59
CA THR A 190 15.83 4.84 -3.17
C THR A 190 16.45 3.48 -2.86
N SER A 191 16.81 3.16 -1.61
CA SER A 191 17.52 1.90 -1.34
C SER A 191 17.12 1.22 -0.04
N ALA A 192 17.59 -0.02 0.13
CA ALA A 192 17.58 -0.73 1.39
C ALA A 192 18.82 -0.36 2.23
N ARG A 193 18.68 -0.49 3.54
CA ARG A 193 19.80 -0.41 4.49
C ARG A 193 20.38 -1.79 4.76
N LEU A 194 21.68 -1.88 4.98
CA LEU A 194 22.32 -3.05 5.58
C LEU A 194 22.29 -2.93 7.12
N LEU A 195 21.32 -3.54 7.80
CA LEU A 195 21.19 -3.45 9.27
C LEU A 195 22.21 -4.31 10.04
N ASP A 196 22.44 -5.54 9.60
CA ASP A 196 23.31 -6.54 10.23
C ASP A 196 23.86 -7.52 9.19
N GLY A 197 24.86 -8.35 9.50
CA GLY A 197 25.39 -9.33 8.53
C GLY A 197 26.17 -8.72 7.35
N THR A 198 26.48 -9.55 6.37
CA THR A 198 27.21 -9.17 5.14
C THR A 198 26.24 -8.86 4.01
N SER A 199 26.71 -8.16 2.97
CA SER A 199 25.99 -8.07 1.70
C SER A 199 25.55 -9.47 1.22
N SER A 200 26.38 -10.49 1.40
CA SER A 200 26.07 -11.89 1.07
C SER A 200 25.05 -12.61 1.96
N SER A 201 24.52 -11.96 3.01
CA SER A 201 23.56 -12.57 3.94
C SER A 201 22.12 -12.47 3.44
N GLY A 202 21.39 -13.59 3.52
CA GLY A 202 19.94 -13.75 3.33
C GLY A 202 19.08 -12.52 3.71
N GLY A 203 18.88 -11.54 2.82
CA GLY A 203 18.04 -10.35 3.05
C GLY A 203 18.61 -9.01 2.57
N LYS A 204 19.89 -8.94 2.17
CA LYS A 204 20.61 -7.66 2.20
C LYS A 204 21.25 -7.28 0.87
N ASP A 205 21.85 -6.09 0.78
CA ASP A 205 22.40 -5.52 -0.47
C ASP A 205 23.57 -6.33 -1.08
N TYR A 206 23.26 -7.49 -1.65
CA TYR A 206 24.22 -8.52 -2.09
C TYR A 206 25.27 -8.05 -3.05
N ALA A 207 24.90 -7.14 -3.93
CA ALA A 207 25.72 -6.75 -5.07
C ALA A 207 26.13 -5.27 -5.02
N GLY A 208 25.94 -4.59 -3.88
CA GLY A 208 26.17 -3.14 -3.81
C GLY A 208 25.26 -2.37 -4.77
N LYS A 209 24.00 -2.80 -4.88
CA LYS A 209 22.95 -2.24 -5.76
C LYS A 209 21.89 -1.47 -4.97
N GLY A 210 22.01 -1.39 -3.64
CA GLY A 210 21.00 -0.86 -2.75
C GLY A 210 19.72 -1.70 -2.67
N GLU A 211 19.76 -2.98 -3.09
CA GLU A 211 18.61 -3.90 -3.00
C GLU A 211 18.53 -4.56 -1.62
N GLY A 212 17.36 -5.05 -1.20
CA GLY A 212 17.21 -5.60 0.16
C GLY A 212 15.77 -5.63 0.64
N ASN A 213 15.53 -6.30 1.77
CA ASN A 213 14.24 -6.35 2.43
C ASN A 213 14.07 -5.28 3.54
N ASP A 214 15.06 -4.39 3.69
CA ASP A 214 15.10 -3.30 4.68
C ASP A 214 15.01 -1.89 4.03
N ALA A 215 14.23 -1.75 2.95
CA ALA A 215 13.95 -0.50 2.25
C ALA A 215 12.78 0.29 2.85
N TYR A 216 12.79 0.44 4.17
CA TYR A 216 11.70 1.09 4.90
C TYR A 216 11.63 2.60 4.67
N ALA A 217 10.43 3.17 4.75
CA ALA A 217 10.17 4.62 4.80
C ALA A 217 10.80 5.44 3.65
N ASN A 218 10.98 4.82 2.48
CA ASN A 218 11.29 5.55 1.26
C ASN A 218 10.01 6.22 0.76
N TYR A 219 10.06 7.52 0.50
CA TYR A 219 8.95 8.31 -0.02
C TYR A 219 9.42 9.24 -1.13
N VAL A 220 8.68 9.28 -2.24
CA VAL A 220 8.87 10.26 -3.31
C VAL A 220 7.52 10.89 -3.62
N GLU A 221 7.35 12.16 -3.23
CA GLU A 221 6.03 12.78 -3.24
C GLU A 221 6.01 14.18 -3.87
N ASN A 222 4.87 14.54 -4.47
CA ASN A 222 4.52 15.93 -4.81
C ASN A 222 5.52 16.65 -5.73
N LEU A 223 6.08 15.96 -6.72
CA LEU A 223 7.08 16.54 -7.61
C LEU A 223 7.05 15.91 -9.02
N THR A 224 7.73 16.54 -9.95
CA THR A 224 8.02 16.00 -11.28
C THR A 224 9.49 15.57 -11.35
N LEU A 225 9.74 14.36 -11.86
CA LEU A 225 11.07 13.89 -12.26
C LEU A 225 11.14 13.90 -13.79
N ASP A 226 12.01 14.75 -14.33
CA ASP A 226 12.20 14.96 -15.75
C ASP A 226 13.59 14.46 -16.16
N VAL A 227 13.67 13.46 -17.04
CA VAL A 227 14.97 12.88 -17.43
C VAL A 227 15.73 13.70 -18.48
N GLY A 228 15.21 14.86 -18.91
CA GLY A 228 15.87 15.72 -19.89
C GLY A 228 15.96 15.11 -21.28
N ASP A 229 16.61 15.83 -22.20
CA ASP A 229 16.80 15.40 -23.58
C ASP A 229 18.10 14.59 -23.77
N LYS A 230 18.12 13.73 -24.78
CA LYS A 230 19.30 12.91 -25.16
C LYS A 230 19.83 11.99 -24.05
N ASN A 231 18.94 11.51 -23.18
CA ASN A 231 19.24 10.56 -22.11
C ASN A 231 18.48 9.23 -22.33
N PRO A 232 18.73 8.49 -23.43
CA PRO A 232 17.98 7.27 -23.76
C PRO A 232 18.17 6.13 -22.75
N GLY A 233 19.22 6.17 -21.92
CA GLY A 233 19.46 5.23 -20.82
C GLY A 233 18.89 5.67 -19.47
N ALA A 234 18.24 6.82 -19.37
CA ALA A 234 17.75 7.29 -18.09
C ALA A 234 16.57 6.47 -17.56
N VAL A 235 16.62 6.17 -16.27
CA VAL A 235 15.48 5.74 -15.46
C VAL A 235 15.06 6.94 -14.60
N ALA A 236 13.79 7.34 -14.65
CA ALA A 236 13.37 8.52 -13.87
C ALA A 236 13.42 8.21 -12.37
N LEU A 237 12.89 7.06 -11.98
CA LEU A 237 12.92 6.59 -10.59
C LEU A 237 13.18 5.09 -10.52
N ASP A 238 14.29 4.70 -9.89
CA ASP A 238 14.50 3.33 -9.42
C ASP A 238 14.07 3.26 -7.95
N TYR A 239 12.88 2.72 -7.74
CA TYR A 239 12.21 2.72 -6.45
C TYR A 239 12.26 1.35 -5.78
N LEU A 240 12.63 1.37 -4.51
CA LEU A 240 12.53 0.24 -3.60
C LEU A 240 11.86 0.69 -2.31
N ALA A 241 10.90 -0.10 -1.85
CA ALA A 241 10.27 0.06 -0.54
C ALA A 241 9.93 -1.30 0.06
N ASN A 242 10.03 -1.42 1.38
CA ASN A 242 9.55 -2.55 2.17
C ASN A 242 8.70 -2.05 3.32
N ASN A 243 7.68 -2.82 3.67
CA ASN A 243 6.71 -2.62 4.76
C ASN A 243 5.88 -1.33 4.70
N ILE A 244 6.53 -0.18 4.57
CA ILE A 244 5.94 1.14 4.39
C ILE A 244 6.80 1.99 3.44
N GLY A 245 6.12 2.70 2.54
CA GLY A 245 6.76 3.63 1.62
C GLY A 245 5.86 3.90 0.42
N ALA A 246 5.90 5.11 -0.10
CA ALA A 246 5.04 5.50 -1.21
C ALA A 246 5.73 6.36 -2.28
N VAL A 247 5.33 6.14 -3.53
CA VAL A 247 5.45 7.15 -4.60
C VAL A 247 4.08 7.76 -4.80
N ARG A 248 3.90 9.05 -4.49
CA ARG A 248 2.57 9.68 -4.45
C ARG A 248 2.52 11.05 -5.11
N ARG A 249 1.58 11.26 -6.03
CA ARG A 249 1.38 12.56 -6.74
C ARG A 249 2.67 12.97 -7.46
N VAL A 250 3.20 12.07 -8.29
CA VAL A 250 4.47 12.23 -9.01
C VAL A 250 4.26 12.13 -10.51
N SER A 251 4.91 13.02 -11.26
CA SER A 251 5.03 12.93 -12.72
C SER A 251 6.43 12.46 -13.09
N LEU A 252 6.55 11.42 -13.91
CA LEU A 252 7.80 10.93 -14.49
C LEU A 252 7.78 11.24 -15.99
N VAL A 253 8.72 12.06 -16.45
CA VAL A 253 8.67 12.63 -17.81
C VAL A 253 9.92 12.23 -18.60
N GLY A 254 9.70 11.55 -19.72
CA GLY A 254 10.70 11.18 -20.71
C GLY A 254 10.35 11.75 -22.08
N ARG A 255 11.15 12.68 -22.57
CA ARG A 255 10.95 13.30 -23.90
C ARG A 255 11.32 12.34 -25.03
N ALA A 256 10.97 12.73 -26.26
CA ALA A 256 11.24 11.92 -27.45
C ALA A 256 12.74 11.58 -27.57
N GLY A 257 13.07 10.30 -27.64
CA GLY A 257 14.46 9.81 -27.70
C GLY A 257 15.19 9.74 -26.36
N SER A 258 14.53 10.10 -25.24
CA SER A 258 15.02 9.91 -23.88
C SER A 258 14.22 8.84 -23.12
N GLY A 259 14.83 8.35 -22.04
CA GLY A 259 14.19 7.49 -21.05
C GLY A 259 14.08 6.02 -21.47
N ALA A 260 14.76 5.15 -20.71
CA ALA A 260 14.59 3.71 -20.79
C ALA A 260 13.37 3.26 -19.99
N VAL A 261 13.27 3.68 -18.72
CA VAL A 261 12.17 3.29 -17.82
C VAL A 261 11.67 4.49 -17.03
N GLY A 262 10.35 4.67 -16.94
CA GLY A 262 9.77 5.69 -16.08
C GLY A 262 9.97 5.32 -14.62
N LEU A 263 9.24 4.30 -14.18
CA LEU A 263 9.31 3.76 -12.83
C LEU A 263 9.87 2.33 -12.84
N ALA A 264 11.09 2.15 -12.34
CA ALA A 264 11.70 0.85 -12.16
C ALA A 264 11.44 0.33 -10.73
N LEU A 265 10.85 -0.86 -10.66
CA LEU A 265 10.49 -1.62 -9.46
C LEU A 265 11.09 -3.04 -9.62
N THR A 266 12.37 -3.11 -10.02
CA THR A 266 12.98 -4.34 -10.54
C THR A 266 14.13 -4.87 -9.69
N ARG A 267 14.63 -4.08 -8.74
CA ARG A 267 15.57 -4.57 -7.73
C ARG A 267 14.90 -5.59 -6.82
N LYS A 268 15.71 -6.51 -6.29
CA LYS A 268 15.19 -7.59 -5.47
C LYS A 268 14.41 -7.06 -4.28
N TRP A 269 13.30 -7.73 -4.04
CA TRP A 269 12.41 -7.53 -2.90
C TRP A 269 11.71 -6.19 -2.85
N ILE A 270 11.27 -5.69 -4.00
CA ILE A 270 10.30 -4.61 -4.01
C ILE A 270 9.00 -5.04 -3.32
N GLY A 271 8.54 -4.23 -2.38
CA GLY A 271 7.23 -4.33 -1.78
C GLY A 271 7.24 -4.71 -0.29
N PRO A 272 6.08 -4.69 0.38
CA PRO A 272 4.86 -4.09 -0.13
C PRO A 272 5.07 -2.59 -0.31
N ALA A 273 4.62 -2.06 -1.44
CA ALA A 273 4.86 -0.67 -1.83
C ALA A 273 3.57 -0.06 -2.38
N LEU A 274 3.31 1.22 -2.06
CA LEU A 274 2.20 1.98 -2.61
C LEU A 274 2.69 2.93 -3.71
N ILE A 275 2.09 2.84 -4.90
CA ILE A 275 2.28 3.81 -5.98
C ILE A 275 0.92 4.45 -6.25
N SER A 276 0.76 5.76 -6.05
CA SER A 276 -0.56 6.39 -6.15
C SER A 276 -0.55 7.77 -6.78
N ASP A 277 -1.50 8.04 -7.68
CA ASP A 277 -1.57 9.28 -8.48
C ASP A 277 -0.23 9.55 -9.19
N VAL A 278 0.23 8.57 -9.96
CA VAL A 278 1.48 8.66 -10.72
C VAL A 278 1.19 8.73 -12.21
N THR A 279 1.75 9.74 -12.86
CA THR A 279 1.76 9.86 -14.31
C THR A 279 3.15 9.55 -14.84
N VAL A 280 3.25 8.64 -15.80
CA VAL A 280 4.46 8.36 -16.57
C VAL A 280 4.20 8.75 -18.02
N ASP A 281 5.00 9.66 -18.56
CA ASP A 281 4.88 10.11 -19.95
C ASP A 281 6.19 9.86 -20.70
N GLY A 282 6.10 9.04 -21.76
CA GLY A 282 7.23 8.60 -22.58
C GLY A 282 7.84 7.27 -22.11
N PHE A 283 9.17 7.18 -22.21
CA PHE A 283 9.99 5.98 -21.90
C PHE A 283 9.79 4.77 -22.83
N ASP A 284 10.75 3.84 -22.83
CA ASP A 284 10.58 2.56 -23.52
C ASP A 284 9.57 1.71 -22.75
N VAL A 285 9.80 1.56 -21.44
CA VAL A 285 8.84 0.95 -20.51
C VAL A 285 8.33 2.01 -19.54
N GLY A 286 7.01 2.15 -19.42
CA GLY A 286 6.42 3.10 -18.48
C GLY A 286 6.72 2.72 -17.03
N ILE A 287 6.18 1.58 -16.61
CA ILE A 287 6.39 1.00 -15.28
C ILE A 287 6.91 -0.43 -15.44
N ASP A 288 8.00 -0.75 -14.77
CA ASP A 288 8.66 -2.05 -14.87
C ASP A 288 8.78 -2.69 -13.48
N VAL A 289 8.12 -3.83 -13.28
CA VAL A 289 8.06 -4.55 -12.00
C VAL A 289 8.71 -5.91 -12.17
N ALA A 290 9.51 -6.36 -11.20
CA ALA A 290 10.11 -7.68 -11.21
C ALA A 290 10.14 -8.34 -9.81
N ASN A 291 10.73 -9.54 -9.78
CA ASN A 291 10.84 -10.42 -8.61
C ASN A 291 9.49 -10.90 -8.09
N THR A 292 9.48 -11.94 -7.26
CA THR A 292 8.22 -12.54 -6.81
C THR A 292 7.76 -11.99 -5.48
N GLU A 293 8.65 -11.38 -4.70
CA GLU A 293 8.38 -10.99 -3.33
C GLU A 293 7.52 -9.72 -3.18
N TYR A 294 6.77 -9.73 -2.08
CA TYR A 294 6.06 -8.66 -1.36
C TYR A 294 4.91 -7.89 -2.01
N GLY A 295 4.79 -7.88 -3.33
CA GLY A 295 3.65 -7.27 -4.02
C GLY A 295 3.73 -5.74 -4.17
N VAL A 296 3.13 -5.22 -5.23
CA VAL A 296 3.04 -3.80 -5.52
C VAL A 296 1.57 -3.39 -5.61
N THR A 297 1.22 -2.37 -4.84
CA THR A 297 -0.13 -1.79 -4.78
C THR A 297 -0.14 -0.48 -5.56
N MET A 298 -1.08 -0.32 -6.47
CA MET A 298 -1.17 0.86 -7.32
C MET A 298 -2.59 1.46 -7.33
N ALA A 299 -2.69 2.79 -7.35
CA ALA A 299 -3.99 3.47 -7.49
C ALA A 299 -3.86 4.75 -8.33
N HIS A 300 -4.76 4.96 -9.29
CA HIS A 300 -4.77 6.14 -10.17
C HIS A 300 -3.47 6.27 -10.96
N ILE A 301 -3.18 5.28 -11.79
CA ILE A 301 -1.97 5.22 -12.60
C ILE A 301 -2.28 5.64 -14.02
N ARG A 302 -1.47 6.57 -14.55
CA ARG A 302 -1.52 7.04 -15.92
C ARG A 302 -0.19 6.78 -16.60
N VAL A 303 -0.17 5.99 -17.65
CA VAL A 303 1.01 5.80 -18.50
C VAL A 303 0.66 6.29 -19.89
N ARG A 304 1.49 7.15 -20.47
CA ARG A 304 1.31 7.73 -21.81
C ARG A 304 2.58 7.58 -22.62
N ASN A 305 2.42 7.42 -23.93
CA ASN A 305 3.52 7.42 -24.90
C ASN A 305 4.63 6.39 -24.64
N ALA A 306 4.34 5.30 -23.90
CA ALA A 306 5.28 4.20 -23.72
C ALA A 306 5.52 3.49 -25.07
N ARG A 307 6.78 3.15 -25.37
CA ARG A 307 7.17 2.64 -26.70
C ARG A 307 7.24 1.12 -26.79
N ASN A 308 7.37 0.41 -25.67
CA ASN A 308 7.50 -1.05 -25.64
C ASN A 308 6.44 -1.70 -24.76
N ALA A 309 6.21 -1.17 -23.56
CA ALA A 309 5.12 -1.61 -22.70
C ALA A 309 4.70 -0.51 -21.73
N GLY A 310 3.41 -0.38 -21.47
CA GLY A 310 2.91 0.53 -20.43
C GLY A 310 3.30 0.06 -19.03
N LEU A 311 2.77 -1.10 -18.63
CA LEU A 311 3.12 -1.80 -17.40
C LEU A 311 3.73 -3.17 -17.74
N ARG A 312 4.99 -3.40 -17.37
CA ARG A 312 5.63 -4.71 -17.45
C ARG A 312 5.75 -5.31 -16.06
N ASN A 313 5.37 -6.58 -15.92
CA ASN A 313 5.53 -7.35 -14.69
C ASN A 313 6.27 -8.66 -14.98
N ALA A 314 7.42 -8.86 -14.34
CA ALA A 314 8.30 -10.00 -14.50
C ALA A 314 8.29 -10.94 -13.27
N GLY A 315 7.11 -11.18 -12.68
CA GLY A 315 6.91 -12.23 -11.66
C GLY A 315 6.26 -11.79 -10.36
N ASN A 316 6.01 -10.48 -10.18
CA ASN A 316 5.46 -9.96 -8.95
C ASN A 316 3.93 -10.08 -8.92
N LEU A 317 3.34 -9.84 -7.75
CA LEU A 317 1.93 -9.53 -7.60
C LEU A 317 1.74 -8.02 -7.79
N VAL A 318 0.98 -7.60 -8.79
CA VAL A 318 0.62 -6.19 -9.00
C VAL A 318 -0.90 -6.07 -8.89
N ALA A 319 -1.39 -5.29 -7.94
CA ALA A 319 -2.80 -4.94 -7.84
C ALA A 319 -2.99 -3.46 -8.07
N VAL A 320 -3.83 -3.10 -9.04
CA VAL A 320 -4.06 -1.72 -9.46
C VAL A 320 -5.54 -1.38 -9.54
N ASP A 321 -5.90 -0.29 -8.89
CA ASP A 321 -7.16 0.40 -9.13
C ASP A 321 -6.92 1.59 -10.06
N ASP A 322 -7.78 1.75 -11.07
CA ASP A 322 -7.74 2.87 -12.00
C ASP A 322 -6.42 2.97 -12.80
N LEU A 323 -6.21 2.03 -13.73
CA LEU A 323 -5.06 2.00 -14.64
C LEU A 323 -5.46 2.50 -16.04
N VAL A 324 -4.92 3.65 -16.45
CA VAL A 324 -5.03 4.12 -17.84
C VAL A 324 -3.67 4.04 -18.49
N VAL A 325 -3.62 3.38 -19.64
CA VAL A 325 -2.40 3.21 -20.41
C VAL A 325 -2.67 3.57 -21.86
N GLU A 326 -1.94 4.57 -22.34
CA GLU A 326 -1.85 4.96 -23.73
C GLU A 326 -0.45 4.63 -24.24
N THR A 327 -0.33 3.62 -25.11
CA THR A 327 0.97 3.25 -25.70
C THR A 327 1.16 3.89 -27.06
N ALA A 328 2.39 4.36 -27.33
CA ALA A 328 2.81 4.69 -28.69
C ALA A 328 2.99 3.41 -29.52
N SER A 329 3.55 2.37 -28.90
CA SER A 329 3.66 1.01 -29.45
C SER A 329 3.78 -0.03 -28.34
N GLY A 330 3.46 -1.28 -28.66
CA GLY A 330 3.49 -2.39 -27.71
C GLY A 330 2.25 -2.48 -26.81
N PRO A 331 2.14 -3.55 -26.00
CA PRO A 331 0.98 -3.79 -25.15
C PRO A 331 0.86 -2.78 -24.01
N ALA A 332 -0.38 -2.53 -23.58
CA ALA A 332 -0.64 -1.78 -22.37
C ALA A 332 -0.12 -2.50 -21.12
N VAL A 333 -0.32 -3.83 -21.05
CA VAL A 333 0.15 -4.67 -19.94
C VAL A 333 0.94 -5.86 -20.49
N LYS A 334 2.12 -6.11 -19.92
CA LYS A 334 2.96 -7.27 -20.22
C LYS A 334 3.27 -8.05 -18.94
N ASN A 335 2.53 -9.11 -18.66
CA ASN A 335 2.80 -10.05 -17.58
C ASN A 335 3.69 -11.20 -18.08
N ALA A 336 4.99 -11.12 -17.81
CA ALA A 336 6.02 -11.86 -18.51
C ALA A 336 6.43 -13.20 -17.88
N SER A 337 5.88 -13.57 -16.72
CA SER A 337 6.30 -14.74 -15.93
C SER A 337 5.12 -15.56 -15.39
N LEU A 338 5.30 -16.88 -15.29
CA LEU A 338 4.33 -17.81 -14.71
C LEU A 338 4.00 -17.52 -13.24
N GLY A 339 4.95 -16.93 -12.50
CA GLY A 339 4.78 -16.56 -11.09
C GLY A 339 4.10 -15.21 -10.87
N GLY A 340 3.82 -14.46 -11.95
CA GLY A 340 3.25 -13.11 -11.88
C GLY A 340 1.73 -13.11 -11.88
N LEU A 341 1.14 -12.31 -10.99
CA LEU A 341 -0.31 -12.03 -10.94
C LEU A 341 -0.52 -10.53 -11.13
N VAL A 342 -1.28 -10.13 -12.15
CA VAL A 342 -1.68 -8.73 -12.33
C VAL A 342 -3.20 -8.62 -12.17
N MET A 343 -3.64 -7.77 -11.26
CA MET A 343 -5.05 -7.52 -10.96
C MET A 343 -5.38 -6.07 -11.30
N VAL A 344 -6.31 -5.83 -12.23
CA VAL A 344 -6.70 -4.50 -12.69
C VAL A 344 -8.19 -4.30 -12.43
N ASN A 345 -8.54 -3.33 -11.58
CA ASN A 345 -9.92 -2.89 -11.40
C ASN A 345 -10.08 -1.46 -11.94
N GLY A 346 -10.90 -1.30 -12.98
CA GLY A 346 -11.02 -0.05 -13.73
C GLY A 346 -9.79 0.16 -14.61
N GLY A 347 -9.84 -0.33 -15.85
CA GLY A 347 -8.76 -0.18 -16.82
C GLY A 347 -9.22 0.50 -18.10
N ALA A 348 -8.43 1.43 -18.63
CA ALA A 348 -8.64 1.94 -19.98
C ALA A 348 -7.32 1.90 -20.76
N PHE A 349 -7.28 1.02 -21.76
CA PHE A 349 -6.11 0.78 -22.59
C PHE A 349 -6.37 1.32 -23.99
N SER A 350 -5.47 2.18 -24.46
CA SER A 350 -5.47 2.70 -25.82
C SER A 350 -4.09 2.55 -26.44
N GLY A 351 -4.06 2.21 -27.72
CA GLY A 351 -2.82 2.04 -28.46
C GLY A 351 -3.08 1.52 -29.85
N SER A 352 -2.03 1.03 -30.50
CA SER A 352 -2.12 0.43 -31.83
C SER A 352 -1.32 -0.87 -31.90
N GLY A 353 -1.64 -1.72 -32.88
CA GLY A 353 -0.94 -2.99 -33.10
C GLY A 353 -1.75 -4.21 -32.65
N GLY A 354 -1.03 -5.24 -32.17
CA GLY A 354 -1.58 -6.57 -31.89
C GLY A 354 -2.52 -6.62 -30.69
N ALA A 355 -2.02 -7.09 -29.55
CA ALA A 355 -2.82 -7.29 -28.34
C ALA A 355 -2.59 -6.18 -27.31
N ALA A 356 -3.64 -5.79 -26.60
CA ALA A 356 -3.55 -4.86 -25.47
C ALA A 356 -2.79 -5.46 -24.28
N ILE A 357 -2.89 -6.77 -24.08
CA ILE A 357 -2.28 -7.48 -22.96
C ILE A 357 -1.48 -8.68 -23.48
N GLU A 358 -0.19 -8.74 -23.14
CA GLU A 358 0.64 -9.94 -23.26
C GLU A 358 0.72 -10.64 -21.90
N ASN A 359 0.24 -11.87 -21.80
CA ASN A 359 0.22 -12.60 -20.53
C ASN A 359 0.84 -13.99 -20.62
N ARG A 360 1.72 -14.29 -19.66
CA ARG A 360 2.32 -15.60 -19.37
C ARG A 360 2.04 -16.08 -17.96
N GLY A 361 1.38 -15.27 -17.12
CA GLY A 361 1.06 -15.58 -15.73
C GLY A 361 -0.45 -15.60 -15.51
N TYR A 362 -0.90 -15.09 -14.38
CA TYR A 362 -2.32 -14.98 -14.04
C TYR A 362 -2.78 -13.54 -14.08
N LEU A 363 -4.04 -13.33 -14.45
CA LEU A 363 -4.68 -12.03 -14.47
C LEU A 363 -6.03 -12.06 -13.78
N THR A 364 -6.41 -10.92 -13.21
CA THR A 364 -7.79 -10.65 -12.83
C THR A 364 -8.14 -9.26 -13.31
N LEU A 365 -9.17 -9.14 -14.12
CA LEU A 365 -9.57 -7.91 -14.79
C LEU A 365 -11.03 -7.62 -14.43
N SER A 366 -11.34 -6.38 -14.07
CA SER A 366 -12.69 -5.92 -13.74
C SER A 366 -12.88 -4.49 -14.23
N GLY A 367 -13.91 -4.23 -15.03
CA GLY A 367 -14.13 -2.92 -15.65
C GLY A 367 -13.01 -2.50 -16.60
N VAL A 368 -12.41 -3.43 -17.34
CA VAL A 368 -11.30 -3.13 -18.27
C VAL A 368 -11.81 -2.93 -19.70
N LYS A 369 -11.43 -1.81 -20.30
CA LYS A 369 -11.75 -1.44 -21.69
C LYS A 369 -10.46 -1.32 -22.50
N SER A 370 -10.50 -1.81 -23.73
CA SER A 370 -9.41 -1.70 -24.69
C SER A 370 -9.91 -1.06 -25.99
N THR A 371 -9.12 -0.14 -26.54
CA THR A 371 -9.42 0.57 -27.79
C THR A 371 -8.17 0.67 -28.67
N GLY A 372 -8.36 0.58 -29.99
CA GLY A 372 -7.27 0.71 -30.98
C GLY A 372 -6.38 -0.53 -31.18
N PHE A 373 -6.31 -1.44 -30.21
CA PHE A 373 -5.66 -2.74 -30.36
C PHE A 373 -6.49 -3.72 -31.20
N ALA A 374 -5.84 -4.63 -31.93
CA ALA A 374 -6.52 -5.64 -32.75
C ALA A 374 -7.21 -6.74 -31.92
N ALA A 375 -6.76 -6.99 -30.69
CA ALA A 375 -7.36 -7.93 -29.75
C ALA A 375 -7.02 -7.56 -28.29
N LEU A 376 -7.73 -8.13 -27.32
CA LEU A 376 -7.34 -8.02 -25.91
C LEU A 376 -6.08 -8.85 -25.62
N PHE A 377 -6.09 -10.13 -26.01
CA PHE A 377 -4.96 -11.06 -25.89
C PHE A 377 -4.47 -11.54 -27.27
N PRO A 378 -3.19 -11.96 -27.41
CA PRO A 378 -2.71 -12.54 -28.66
C PRO A 378 -3.56 -13.74 -29.08
N ARG A 379 -4.06 -13.71 -30.31
CA ARG A 379 -4.87 -14.80 -30.93
C ARG A 379 -6.21 -15.09 -30.23
N SER A 380 -6.68 -14.23 -29.32
CA SER A 380 -8.03 -14.31 -28.76
C SER A 380 -9.05 -13.59 -29.65
N LYS A 381 -10.31 -14.04 -29.60
CA LYS A 381 -11.47 -13.30 -30.16
C LYS A 381 -12.16 -12.40 -29.11
N GLU A 382 -11.73 -12.48 -27.84
CA GLU A 382 -12.26 -11.64 -26.76
C GLU A 382 -11.86 -10.18 -26.96
N VAL A 383 -12.85 -9.31 -26.79
CA VAL A 383 -12.75 -7.85 -26.92
C VAL A 383 -13.19 -7.15 -25.62
N ASP A 384 -13.85 -7.85 -24.70
CA ASP A 384 -14.13 -7.45 -23.33
C ASP A 384 -13.22 -8.20 -22.33
N GLY A 385 -12.84 -7.50 -21.26
CA GLY A 385 -11.74 -7.93 -20.41
C GLY A 385 -12.10 -8.59 -19.09
N ASP A 386 -13.36 -8.61 -18.68
CA ASP A 386 -13.67 -8.93 -17.29
C ASP A 386 -13.60 -10.44 -16.99
N GLY A 387 -12.87 -10.78 -15.93
CA GLY A 387 -12.68 -12.17 -15.49
C GLY A 387 -11.29 -12.43 -14.92
N SER A 388 -11.09 -13.66 -14.50
CA SER A 388 -9.78 -14.22 -14.16
C SER A 388 -9.25 -15.07 -15.30
N PHE A 389 -7.94 -15.01 -15.56
CA PHE A 389 -7.29 -15.69 -16.68
C PHE A 389 -6.01 -16.39 -16.25
N GLY A 390 -5.75 -17.55 -16.86
CA GLY A 390 -4.53 -18.32 -16.64
C GLY A 390 -3.41 -18.01 -17.64
N PRO A 391 -2.25 -18.69 -17.54
CA PRO A 391 -1.11 -18.53 -18.43
C PRO A 391 -1.37 -18.81 -19.91
N ASP A 392 -2.41 -19.59 -20.23
CA ASP A 392 -2.86 -19.87 -21.59
C ASP A 392 -3.92 -18.87 -22.09
N ASN A 393 -4.16 -17.79 -21.32
CA ASN A 393 -5.18 -16.77 -21.54
C ASN A 393 -6.61 -17.31 -21.57
N LYS A 394 -6.85 -18.53 -21.08
CA LYS A 394 -8.21 -19.02 -20.90
C LYS A 394 -8.82 -18.40 -19.65
N ARG A 395 -10.09 -18.03 -19.78
CA ARG A 395 -10.92 -17.55 -18.67
C ARG A 395 -11.12 -18.68 -17.66
N LEU A 396 -10.78 -18.40 -16.40
CA LEU A 396 -10.92 -19.30 -15.26
C LEU A 396 -12.26 -19.10 -14.53
N GLY A 397 -12.79 -17.87 -14.56
CA GLY A 397 -14.06 -17.52 -13.93
C GLY A 397 -14.30 -16.00 -13.90
N ASP A 398 -15.45 -15.58 -13.37
CA ASP A 398 -15.79 -14.17 -13.20
C ASP A 398 -14.97 -13.50 -12.09
N ALA A 399 -14.66 -12.21 -12.24
CA ALA A 399 -14.07 -11.36 -11.21
C ALA A 399 -15.18 -10.52 -10.54
N ASP A 400 -16.05 -11.21 -9.78
CA ASP A 400 -17.26 -10.63 -9.18
C ASP A 400 -16.94 -9.79 -7.92
N TRP A 401 -16.20 -8.70 -8.05
CA TRP A 401 -16.03 -7.73 -6.96
C TRP A 401 -17.34 -6.96 -6.70
N ARG A 402 -17.75 -6.89 -5.44
CA ARG A 402 -18.95 -6.20 -4.92
C ARG A 402 -18.65 -4.83 -4.35
N LEU A 403 -17.41 -4.57 -3.96
CA LEU A 403 -17.01 -3.26 -3.43
C LEU A 403 -16.22 -2.55 -4.51
N GLY A 404 -16.65 -1.35 -4.88
CA GLY A 404 -15.89 -0.46 -5.79
C GLY A 404 -14.71 0.20 -5.08
N PRO A 405 -13.72 0.71 -5.82
CA PRO A 405 -12.66 1.53 -5.25
C PRO A 405 -13.25 2.82 -4.70
N ALA A 406 -12.69 3.33 -3.61
CA ALA A 406 -13.07 4.62 -3.05
C ALA A 406 -11.84 5.31 -2.46
N ASP A 407 -11.79 6.62 -2.65
CA ASP A 407 -10.79 7.49 -2.02
C ASP A 407 -11.33 8.10 -0.73
N ALA A 408 -10.41 8.39 0.18
CA ALA A 408 -10.74 9.21 1.33
C ALA A 408 -11.28 10.56 0.84
N PRO A 409 -12.34 11.11 1.47
CA PRO A 409 -12.79 12.45 1.14
C PRO A 409 -11.69 13.46 1.48
N ALA A 410 -11.53 14.48 0.63
CA ALA A 410 -10.67 15.60 0.98
C ALA A 410 -11.19 16.32 2.23
N VAL A 411 -10.26 16.80 3.05
CA VAL A 411 -10.56 17.58 4.24
C VAL A 411 -10.19 19.04 4.01
N ASP A 412 -11.02 19.94 4.52
CA ASP A 412 -10.66 21.36 4.57
C ASP A 412 -9.67 21.60 5.73
N LEU A 413 -8.41 21.88 5.37
CA LEU A 413 -7.35 22.19 6.34
C LEU A 413 -7.54 23.57 7.00
N GLY A 414 -8.43 24.41 6.49
CA GLY A 414 -8.54 25.81 6.86
C GLY A 414 -7.31 26.63 6.44
N PRO A 415 -7.37 27.96 6.67
CA PRO A 415 -6.25 28.87 6.38
C PRO A 415 -4.96 28.45 7.10
N ARG A 416 -3.84 28.58 6.41
CA ARG A 416 -2.53 28.13 6.90
C ARG A 416 -2.12 28.79 8.23
N ASP A 417 -2.48 30.05 8.43
CA ASP A 417 -2.25 30.84 9.66
C ASP A 417 -3.12 30.39 10.84
N GLN A 418 -4.12 29.53 10.63
CA GLN A 418 -4.97 28.95 11.67
C GLN A 418 -4.55 27.53 12.07
N TRP A 419 -3.52 26.97 11.43
CA TRP A 419 -3.01 25.65 11.83
C TRP A 419 -2.30 25.77 13.17
N VAL A 420 -2.53 24.79 14.04
CA VAL A 420 -1.98 24.77 15.39
C VAL A 420 -0.86 23.75 15.51
N ASP A 421 0.31 24.22 15.91
CA ASP A 421 1.44 23.39 16.31
C ASP A 421 1.32 23.01 17.79
N ILE A 422 1.46 21.72 18.12
CA ILE A 422 1.37 21.24 19.51
C ILE A 422 2.45 21.82 20.45
N THR A 423 3.59 22.23 19.91
CA THR A 423 4.70 22.82 20.69
C THR A 423 4.35 24.22 21.20
N ALA A 424 3.49 24.97 20.49
CA ALA A 424 2.93 26.24 20.96
C ALA A 424 2.09 26.08 22.24
N PHE A 425 1.61 24.86 22.50
CA PHE A 425 0.86 24.48 23.71
C PHE A 425 1.74 23.77 24.74
N GLY A 426 3.06 23.79 24.58
CA GLY A 426 4.04 23.27 25.52
C GLY A 426 4.34 21.78 25.37
N ALA A 427 3.95 21.14 24.26
CA ALA A 427 4.44 19.80 23.94
C ALA A 427 5.93 19.89 23.66
N ARG A 428 6.69 18.87 24.07
CA ARG A 428 8.14 18.83 23.87
C ARG A 428 8.52 17.46 23.31
N PRO A 429 9.41 17.41 22.31
CA PRO A 429 9.98 16.15 21.90
C PRO A 429 10.84 15.59 23.05
N GLY A 430 10.74 14.29 23.28
CA GLY A 430 11.37 13.57 24.38
C GLY A 430 10.47 12.46 24.91
N ARG A 431 11.07 11.27 25.14
CA ARG A 431 10.40 10.13 25.79
C ARG A 431 10.32 10.28 27.32
N ASP A 432 10.91 11.34 27.87
CA ASP A 432 10.96 11.70 29.28
C ASP A 432 9.97 12.80 29.67
N PHE A 433 9.31 13.44 28.69
CA PHE A 433 8.36 14.52 28.91
C PHE A 433 6.94 14.11 28.53
N ASP A 434 6.02 14.18 29.50
CA ASP A 434 4.61 13.90 29.26
C ASP A 434 3.92 15.06 28.52
N SER A 435 3.74 14.87 27.21
CA SER A 435 3.08 15.82 26.31
C SER A 435 1.55 15.74 26.34
N THR A 436 0.94 14.84 27.13
CA THR A 436 -0.51 14.59 27.13
C THR A 436 -1.34 15.86 27.32
N LYS A 437 -1.00 16.66 28.34
CA LYS A 437 -1.75 17.90 28.65
C LYS A 437 -1.57 18.96 27.56
N ALA A 438 -0.39 19.06 26.97
CA ALA A 438 -0.12 20.00 25.91
C ALA A 438 -0.89 19.66 24.63
N ILE A 439 -0.84 18.40 24.22
CA ILE A 439 -1.58 17.88 23.06
C ILE A 439 -3.09 18.12 23.25
N ARG A 440 -3.65 17.80 24.42
CA ARG A 440 -5.06 18.08 24.71
C ARG A 440 -5.43 19.57 24.58
N ARG A 441 -4.59 20.47 25.07
CA ARG A 441 -4.82 21.92 24.92
C ARG A 441 -4.77 22.37 23.45
N ALA A 442 -3.84 21.82 22.66
CA ALA A 442 -3.77 22.09 21.23
C ALA A 442 -5.05 21.64 20.50
N PHE A 443 -5.56 20.46 20.84
CA PHE A 443 -6.81 19.92 20.27
C PHE A 443 -8.03 20.74 20.71
N GLN A 444 -8.01 21.31 21.91
CA GLN A 444 -9.06 22.20 22.45
C GLN A 444 -8.97 23.65 21.96
N SER A 445 -8.01 24.00 21.11
CA SER A 445 -7.85 25.35 20.57
C SER A 445 -8.97 25.79 19.62
N GLY A 446 -9.77 24.84 19.12
CA GLY A 446 -10.77 25.07 18.06
C GLY A 446 -10.21 25.00 16.64
N ALA A 447 -8.91 24.71 16.47
CA ALA A 447 -8.28 24.59 15.16
C ALA A 447 -8.78 23.37 14.37
N ARG A 448 -8.82 23.51 13.04
CA ARG A 448 -9.13 22.43 12.10
C ARG A 448 -7.94 21.52 11.84
N THR A 449 -6.74 22.09 11.79
CA THR A 449 -5.50 21.39 11.49
C THR A 449 -4.56 21.45 12.68
N ILE A 450 -4.17 20.28 13.19
CA ILE A 450 -3.15 20.11 14.21
C ILE A 450 -1.87 19.56 13.57
N VAL A 451 -0.74 20.21 13.82
CA VAL A 451 0.58 19.82 13.34
C VAL A 451 1.36 19.22 14.50
N PHE A 452 1.90 18.02 14.28
CA PHE A 452 2.92 17.41 15.13
C PHE A 452 4.26 17.60 14.42
N PRO A 453 5.15 18.48 14.89
CA PRO A 453 6.51 18.54 14.39
C PRO A 453 7.24 17.21 14.52
N TYR A 454 8.18 16.94 13.63
CA TYR A 454 9.09 15.80 13.75
C TYR A 454 9.67 15.69 15.17
N GLY A 455 9.57 14.51 15.78
CA GLY A 455 10.04 14.23 17.13
C GLY A 455 9.21 13.17 17.86
N ASP A 456 9.74 12.74 19.01
CA ASP A 456 9.09 11.75 19.88
C ASP A 456 8.24 12.46 20.94
N TYR A 457 6.96 12.15 21.07
CA TYR A 457 6.09 12.71 22.11
C TYR A 457 5.53 11.59 22.98
N MET A 458 5.93 11.55 24.24
CA MET A 458 5.34 10.63 25.20
C MET A 458 3.96 11.13 25.65
N VAL A 459 2.99 10.21 25.70
CA VAL A 459 1.68 10.41 26.33
C VAL A 459 1.46 9.39 27.45
N THR A 460 0.67 9.74 28.45
CA THR A 460 0.36 8.88 29.61
C THR A 460 -1.12 8.59 29.73
N ASP A 461 -1.96 9.15 28.86
CA ASP A 461 -3.41 8.97 28.87
C ASP A 461 -4.00 9.24 27.47
N VAL A 462 -5.25 8.83 27.27
CA VAL A 462 -5.98 8.90 25.99
C VAL A 462 -6.03 10.34 25.44
N ILE A 463 -5.80 10.52 24.14
CA ILE A 463 -6.04 11.79 23.44
C ILE A 463 -7.37 11.68 22.69
N GLU A 464 -8.37 12.43 23.16
CA GLU A 464 -9.66 12.53 22.48
C GLU A 464 -9.57 13.56 21.35
N ILE A 465 -10.01 13.17 20.17
CA ILE A 465 -10.02 14.03 18.98
C ILE A 465 -11.39 14.71 18.90
N PRO A 466 -11.48 16.05 19.09
CA PRO A 466 -12.75 16.77 19.00
C PRO A 466 -13.20 16.91 17.55
N GLU A 467 -14.49 17.15 17.36
CA GLU A 467 -15.12 17.32 16.04
C GLU A 467 -14.52 18.49 15.23
N THR A 468 -13.98 19.50 15.93
CA THR A 468 -13.35 20.66 15.30
C THR A 468 -12.09 20.29 14.51
N VAL A 469 -11.37 19.26 14.95
CA VAL A 469 -10.15 18.78 14.29
C VAL A 469 -10.54 17.90 13.10
N ARG A 470 -10.09 18.32 11.92
CA ARG A 470 -10.30 17.69 10.62
C ARG A 470 -9.02 17.12 10.02
N ALA A 471 -7.86 17.63 10.44
CA ALA A 471 -6.56 17.14 9.99
C ALA A 471 -5.54 17.06 11.14
N ILE A 472 -4.79 15.97 11.16
CA ILE A 472 -3.59 15.79 12.00
C ILE A 472 -2.42 15.50 11.07
N LEU A 473 -1.48 16.43 11.00
CA LEU A 473 -0.30 16.36 10.15
C LEU A 473 0.91 15.94 10.99
N GLY A 474 1.33 14.69 10.85
CA GLY A 474 2.30 14.06 11.73
C GLY A 474 3.75 14.43 11.48
N MET A 475 4.14 14.87 10.28
CA MET A 475 5.55 15.19 9.92
C MET A 475 6.57 14.10 10.32
N HIS A 476 6.16 12.82 10.30
CA HIS A 476 6.91 11.67 10.82
C HIS A 476 7.23 11.74 12.32
N ALA A 477 6.36 12.36 13.12
CA ALA A 477 6.41 12.33 14.57
C ALA A 477 6.04 10.94 15.11
N THR A 478 6.62 10.60 16.26
CA THR A 478 6.35 9.36 16.99
C THR A 478 5.61 9.67 18.27
N ILE A 479 4.55 8.92 18.57
CA ILE A 479 3.90 8.90 19.88
C ILE A 479 4.31 7.63 20.61
N THR A 480 4.72 7.78 21.86
CA THR A 480 5.03 6.66 22.77
C THR A 480 4.14 6.74 24.00
N VAL A 481 3.95 5.63 24.71
CA VAL A 481 3.21 5.63 25.98
C VAL A 481 4.15 5.56 27.17
N GLY A 482 3.98 6.43 28.17
CA GLY A 482 4.77 6.42 29.40
C GLY A 482 4.47 5.22 30.32
N ASP A 483 5.44 4.86 31.17
CA ASP A 483 5.27 3.75 32.12
C ASP A 483 4.27 4.11 33.25
N ALA A 484 4.26 5.37 33.68
CA ALA A 484 3.32 5.90 34.66
C ALA A 484 1.97 6.30 34.04
N ARG A 485 1.43 5.45 33.15
CA ARG A 485 0.19 5.71 32.42
C ARG A 485 -1.07 5.55 33.29
N ALA A 486 -2.13 6.26 32.90
CA ALA A 486 -3.44 6.15 33.56
C ALA A 486 -3.98 4.71 33.47
N PRO A 487 -4.65 4.18 34.52
CA PRO A 487 -5.15 2.81 34.51
C PRO A 487 -6.10 2.46 33.35
N ARG A 488 -6.93 3.42 32.91
CA ARG A 488 -7.82 3.25 31.74
C ARG A 488 -7.07 3.10 30.41
N PHE A 489 -5.81 3.52 30.38
CA PHE A 489 -4.95 3.51 29.21
C PHE A 489 -4.15 2.21 29.09
N ASP A 490 -3.91 1.53 30.22
CA ASP A 490 -3.09 0.32 30.33
C ASP A 490 -3.75 -0.97 29.78
N ARG A 491 -5.07 -1.00 29.61
CA ARG A 491 -5.81 -2.26 29.35
C ARG A 491 -6.10 -2.59 27.88
N ARG A 492 -5.55 -1.85 26.92
CA ARG A 492 -5.97 -1.91 25.49
C ARG A 492 -7.47 -1.66 25.25
N GLU A 493 -8.21 -1.25 26.28
CA GLU A 493 -9.64 -0.94 26.21
C GLU A 493 -9.88 0.38 25.45
N ASN A 494 -8.92 1.31 25.52
CA ASN A 494 -8.97 2.60 24.84
C ASN A 494 -7.76 2.78 23.90
N GLY A 495 -7.98 3.49 22.81
CA GLY A 495 -6.93 3.88 21.87
C GLY A 495 -6.01 4.97 22.43
N ILE A 496 -4.78 5.07 21.92
CA ILE A 496 -3.92 6.25 22.08
C ILE A 496 -4.71 7.47 21.63
N PHE A 497 -5.28 7.41 20.43
CA PHE A 497 -6.19 8.41 19.90
C PHE A 497 -7.62 7.84 19.85
N LYS A 498 -8.57 8.60 20.40
CA LYS A 498 -9.99 8.24 20.42
C LYS A 498 -10.83 9.22 19.61
N VAL A 499 -11.59 8.70 18.65
CA VAL A 499 -12.56 9.47 17.85
C VAL A 499 -13.96 9.03 18.25
N ALA A 500 -14.58 9.81 19.14
CA ALA A 500 -15.93 9.55 19.66
C ALA A 500 -17.00 10.44 19.02
N THR A 501 -16.60 11.44 18.24
CA THR A 501 -17.49 12.44 17.67
C THR A 501 -17.97 12.04 16.27
N GLY A 502 -19.18 12.49 15.92
CA GLY A 502 -19.61 12.59 14.53
C GLY A 502 -19.06 13.81 13.83
N GLY A 503 -19.65 14.17 12.69
CA GLY A 503 -19.35 15.40 11.96
C GLY A 503 -18.45 15.22 10.74
N ASP A 504 -17.70 16.27 10.40
CA ASP A 504 -16.87 16.34 9.20
C ASP A 504 -15.72 15.31 9.21
N PRO A 505 -15.26 14.86 8.02
CA PRO A 505 -14.18 13.88 7.92
C PRO A 505 -12.90 14.30 8.64
N LEU A 506 -12.19 13.31 9.19
CA LEU A 506 -10.87 13.44 9.80
C LEU A 506 -9.81 12.77 8.93
N HIS A 507 -8.73 13.48 8.62
CA HIS A 507 -7.52 12.92 8.03
C HIS A 507 -6.37 12.93 9.05
N ILE A 508 -5.68 11.81 9.20
CA ILE A 508 -4.49 11.66 10.05
C ILE A 508 -3.40 11.07 9.18
N GLU A 509 -2.25 11.74 9.12
CA GLU A 509 -1.15 11.27 8.28
C GLU A 509 0.21 11.35 8.97
N LYS A 510 1.13 10.46 8.54
CA LYS A 510 2.57 10.53 8.85
C LYS A 510 2.85 10.59 10.36
N LEU A 511 2.07 9.86 11.14
CA LEU A 511 2.24 9.70 12.59
C LEU A 511 2.64 8.25 12.88
N THR A 512 3.51 8.03 13.85
CA THR A 512 3.92 6.69 14.30
C THR A 512 3.50 6.43 15.72
N PHE A 513 3.09 5.21 16.04
CA PHE A 513 2.91 4.73 17.40
C PHE A 513 3.98 3.68 17.74
N ASP A 514 4.82 3.96 18.72
CA ASP A 514 5.90 3.07 19.13
C ASP A 514 5.74 2.59 20.58
N MET A 515 5.47 1.30 20.70
CA MET A 515 5.41 0.52 21.93
C MET A 515 6.28 -0.74 21.85
N THR A 516 7.33 -0.70 21.01
CA THR A 516 8.28 -1.81 20.88
C THR A 516 8.80 -2.21 22.25
N ASP A 517 8.65 -3.49 22.61
CA ASP A 517 9.05 -4.07 23.91
C ASP A 517 8.41 -3.46 25.17
N ARG A 518 7.31 -2.70 25.04
CA ARG A 518 6.65 -1.97 26.14
C ARG A 518 5.23 -2.45 26.46
N GLY A 519 4.88 -3.64 25.99
CA GLY A 519 3.51 -4.15 26.05
C GLY A 519 2.68 -3.67 24.87
N GLY A 520 1.51 -4.27 24.65
CA GLY A 520 0.70 -3.93 23.49
C GLY A 520 -0.33 -2.85 23.80
N GLN A 521 -0.56 -1.95 22.84
CA GLN A 521 -1.55 -0.88 22.89
C GLN A 521 -2.49 -0.94 21.67
N LEU A 522 -3.56 -0.14 21.72
CA LEU A 522 -4.40 0.18 20.57
C LEU A 522 -4.08 1.60 20.08
N GLY A 523 -3.81 1.76 18.78
CA GLY A 523 -3.53 3.07 18.18
C GLY A 523 -4.78 3.95 18.14
N TYR A 524 -5.78 3.52 17.37
CA TYR A 524 -7.02 4.27 17.15
C TYR A 524 -8.24 3.54 17.69
N GLU A 525 -9.04 4.22 18.49
CA GLU A 525 -10.38 3.77 18.90
C GLU A 525 -11.45 4.64 18.23
N LEU A 526 -12.29 4.03 17.39
CA LEU A 526 -13.31 4.74 16.62
C LEU A 526 -14.70 4.34 17.12
N THR A 527 -15.40 5.30 17.72
CA THR A 527 -16.74 5.14 18.31
C THR A 527 -17.78 6.12 17.75
N GLY A 528 -17.35 7.24 17.18
CA GLY A 528 -18.21 8.20 16.47
C GLY A 528 -18.43 7.84 15.00
N ASP A 529 -19.49 8.37 14.40
CA ASP A 529 -19.97 8.02 13.06
C ASP A 529 -19.33 8.82 11.91
N ARG A 530 -18.37 9.71 12.21
CA ARG A 530 -17.65 10.46 11.17
C ARG A 530 -16.69 9.61 10.36
N VAL A 531 -16.39 10.06 9.14
CA VAL A 531 -15.37 9.44 8.29
C VAL A 531 -13.98 9.67 8.88
N VAL A 532 -13.17 8.63 8.95
CA VAL A 532 -11.76 8.71 9.38
C VAL A 532 -10.86 8.15 8.29
N ALA A 533 -9.82 8.90 7.92
CA ALA A 533 -8.77 8.49 7.00
C ALA A 533 -7.42 8.49 7.73
N ILE A 534 -6.71 7.37 7.67
CA ILE A 534 -5.39 7.15 8.27
C ILE A 534 -4.41 6.86 7.13
N GLU A 535 -3.41 7.71 6.94
CA GLU A 535 -2.41 7.60 5.88
C GLU A 535 -0.98 7.53 6.44
N ASP A 536 -0.11 6.71 5.84
CA ASP A 536 1.32 6.62 6.18
C ASP A 536 1.55 6.32 7.68
N GLN A 537 0.88 5.29 8.18
CA GLN A 537 0.87 4.94 9.60
C GLN A 537 1.81 3.77 9.91
N VAL A 538 2.73 3.99 10.85
CA VAL A 538 3.49 2.91 11.48
C VAL A 538 2.95 2.66 12.89
N THR A 539 2.75 1.39 13.26
CA THR A 539 2.40 1.00 14.63
C THR A 539 3.28 -0.17 15.10
N ALA A 540 4.34 0.11 15.85
CA ALA A 540 5.28 -0.87 16.36
C ALA A 540 4.84 -1.35 17.76
N GLY A 541 4.54 -2.64 17.92
CA GLY A 541 4.00 -3.18 19.17
C GLY A 541 2.55 -2.73 19.47
N VAL A 542 1.83 -2.19 18.48
CA VAL A 542 0.52 -1.56 18.64
C VAL A 542 -0.44 -2.10 17.57
N ASN A 543 -1.69 -2.42 17.94
CA ASN A 543 -2.74 -2.69 16.98
C ASN A 543 -3.19 -1.38 16.31
N LEU A 544 -3.43 -1.39 15.00
CA LEU A 544 -3.75 -0.17 14.26
C LEU A 544 -5.02 0.49 14.80
N VAL A 545 -6.13 -0.23 14.73
CA VAL A 545 -7.46 0.35 14.91
C VAL A 545 -8.46 -0.65 15.45
N GLU A 546 -9.32 -0.17 16.34
CA GLU A 546 -10.55 -0.82 16.75
C GLU A 546 -11.72 0.11 16.40
N ARG A 547 -12.49 -0.29 15.39
CA ARG A 547 -13.71 0.40 15.01
C ARG A 547 -14.91 -0.32 15.63
N ARG A 548 -15.55 0.35 16.59
CA ARG A 548 -16.75 -0.15 17.26
C ARG A 548 -17.95 -0.14 16.30
N PRO A 549 -19.06 -0.83 16.61
CA PRO A 549 -20.23 -0.91 15.72
C PRO A 549 -20.84 0.45 15.31
N THR A 550 -20.66 1.49 16.13
CA THR A 550 -21.12 2.86 15.86
C THR A 550 -20.11 3.70 15.06
N GLY A 551 -18.91 3.17 14.81
CA GLY A 551 -17.85 3.85 14.10
C GLY A 551 -18.19 4.10 12.63
N GLY A 552 -17.86 5.29 12.13
CA GLY A 552 -18.11 5.71 10.76
C GLY A 552 -17.26 5.00 9.70
N PRO A 553 -17.35 5.44 8.42
CA PRO A 553 -16.51 4.92 7.35
C PRO A 553 -15.02 5.11 7.64
N LEU A 554 -14.20 4.13 7.29
CA LEU A 554 -12.76 4.14 7.54
C LEU A 554 -11.96 3.98 6.25
N PHE A 555 -10.95 4.82 6.07
CA PHE A 555 -9.93 4.70 5.04
C PHE A 555 -8.57 4.48 5.68
N VAL A 556 -7.82 3.48 5.22
CA VAL A 556 -6.42 3.23 5.64
C VAL A 556 -5.55 3.17 4.40
N SER A 557 -4.48 3.94 4.32
CA SER A 557 -3.57 3.99 3.17
C SER A 557 -2.12 3.92 3.63
N ASN A 558 -1.36 2.98 3.07
CA ASN A 558 0.06 2.77 3.37
C ASN A 558 0.35 2.61 4.87
N ALA A 559 0.02 1.44 5.41
CA ALA A 559 0.16 1.14 6.84
C ALA A 559 1.10 -0.04 7.09
N CYS A 560 2.05 0.12 8.01
CA CYS A 560 2.86 -0.96 8.58
C CYS A 560 2.52 -1.12 10.06
N CYS A 561 1.69 -2.10 10.39
CA CYS A 561 0.92 -2.03 11.62
C CYS A 561 0.62 -3.38 12.27
N GLY A 562 0.01 -3.37 13.47
CA GLY A 562 -0.58 -4.55 14.08
C GLY A 562 -1.95 -4.91 13.49
N ALA A 563 -2.83 -5.50 14.28
CA ALA A 563 -4.15 -5.93 13.80
C ALA A 563 -5.13 -4.75 13.63
N ALA A 564 -6.11 -4.94 12.73
CA ALA A 564 -7.28 -4.08 12.57
C ALA A 564 -8.57 -4.85 12.95
N MET A 565 -9.34 -4.30 13.89
CA MET A 565 -10.58 -4.89 14.39
C MET A 565 -11.75 -4.01 13.99
N ILE A 566 -12.60 -4.52 13.10
CA ILE A 566 -13.67 -3.75 12.46
C ILE A 566 -15.01 -4.37 12.82
N ALA A 567 -15.91 -3.58 13.39
CA ALA A 567 -17.29 -3.96 13.64
C ALA A 567 -18.27 -2.93 13.06
N GLY A 568 -19.52 -3.37 12.84
CA GLY A 568 -20.63 -2.51 12.41
C GLY A 568 -20.79 -2.39 10.90
N PRO A 569 -21.83 -1.71 10.41
CA PRO A 569 -22.20 -1.75 8.99
C PRO A 569 -21.42 -0.78 8.10
N ALA A 570 -20.77 0.24 8.67
CA ALA A 570 -20.11 1.27 7.87
C ALA A 570 -18.97 0.67 7.03
N PRO A 571 -18.71 1.16 5.81
CA PRO A 571 -17.70 0.58 4.93
C PRO A 571 -16.27 0.93 5.36
N VAL A 572 -15.33 0.09 4.94
CA VAL A 572 -13.88 0.27 5.16
C VAL A 572 -13.13 0.02 3.87
N TRP A 573 -12.24 0.94 3.51
CA TRP A 573 -11.30 0.80 2.40
C TRP A 573 -9.87 0.87 2.93
N MET A 574 -9.07 -0.12 2.54
CA MET A 574 -7.65 -0.18 2.90
C MET A 574 -6.80 -0.31 1.63
N ARG A 575 -5.66 0.36 1.59
CA ARG A 575 -4.67 0.28 0.51
C ARG A 575 -3.28 0.08 1.07
N GLN A 576 -2.52 -0.88 0.55
CA GLN A 576 -1.21 -1.26 1.08
C GLN A 576 -1.31 -1.48 2.60
N PHE A 577 -2.07 -2.50 2.99
CA PHE A 577 -2.21 -2.90 4.39
C PHE A 577 -1.16 -3.95 4.73
N ASN A 578 -0.03 -3.51 5.28
CA ASN A 578 0.98 -4.40 5.83
C ASN A 578 0.75 -4.63 7.33
N SER A 579 0.43 -5.86 7.72
CA SER A 579 0.19 -6.21 9.12
C SER A 579 1.24 -7.21 9.64
N GLU A 580 1.92 -6.81 10.70
CA GLU A 580 3.05 -7.48 11.36
C GLU A 580 2.70 -7.84 12.83
N GLY A 581 3.45 -8.74 13.46
CA GLY A 581 3.25 -9.17 14.87
C GLY A 581 2.71 -10.60 15.01
N ALA A 582 2.17 -11.01 16.16
CA ALA A 582 1.91 -12.45 16.41
C ALA A 582 0.48 -12.83 16.86
N LYS A 583 0.09 -14.07 16.49
CA LYS A 583 -0.90 -15.00 17.11
C LYS A 583 -2.40 -14.72 17.02
N SER A 584 -2.86 -13.56 16.57
CA SER A 584 -4.28 -13.29 16.28
C SER A 584 -4.52 -12.96 14.80
N ALA A 585 -5.79 -12.96 14.37
CA ALA A 585 -6.11 -12.52 13.03
C ALA A 585 -5.66 -11.08 12.76
N ARG A 586 -5.16 -10.84 11.55
CA ARG A 586 -4.67 -9.51 11.13
C ARG A 586 -5.79 -8.53 10.86
N LEU A 587 -6.82 -9.00 10.17
CA LEU A 587 -8.04 -8.26 9.92
C LEU A 587 -9.22 -9.06 10.47
N ARG A 588 -9.98 -8.45 11.37
CA ARG A 588 -11.26 -8.96 11.83
C ARG A 588 -12.38 -8.09 11.29
N ASN A 589 -13.29 -8.68 10.55
CA ASN A 589 -14.48 -8.01 10.04
C ASN A 589 -15.73 -8.64 10.65
N ASP A 590 -16.45 -7.86 11.45
CA ASP A 590 -17.69 -8.22 12.13
C ASP A 590 -18.86 -7.37 11.60
N GLY A 591 -19.43 -7.80 10.47
CA GLY A 591 -20.60 -7.19 9.84
C GLY A 591 -20.36 -5.97 8.94
N SER A 592 -19.10 -5.66 8.59
CA SER A 592 -18.76 -4.52 7.72
C SER A 592 -18.56 -4.90 6.26
N ARG A 593 -18.60 -3.90 5.39
CA ARG A 593 -18.12 -4.00 4.00
C ARG A 593 -16.67 -3.54 3.96
N VAL A 594 -15.72 -4.47 3.85
CA VAL A 594 -14.27 -4.19 3.89
C VAL A 594 -13.63 -4.53 2.55
N ARG A 595 -12.92 -3.57 1.95
CA ARG A 595 -12.11 -3.80 0.76
C ARG A 595 -10.65 -3.45 1.06
N VAL A 596 -9.74 -4.36 0.73
CA VAL A 596 -8.29 -4.18 0.84
C VAL A 596 -7.67 -4.30 -0.56
N LEU A 597 -7.07 -3.22 -1.06
CA LEU A 597 -6.22 -3.24 -2.26
C LEU A 597 -4.76 -3.34 -1.82
N GLY A 598 -4.12 -4.48 -2.05
CA GLY A 598 -2.77 -4.70 -1.56
C GLY A 598 -2.75 -5.01 -0.06
N MET A 599 -2.57 -6.27 0.31
CA MET A 599 -2.36 -6.70 1.69
C MET A 599 -1.04 -7.44 1.78
N LYS A 600 -0.23 -7.20 2.81
CA LYS A 600 0.96 -8.04 3.08
C LYS A 600 0.93 -8.53 4.51
N VAL A 601 1.21 -9.82 4.68
CA VAL A 601 1.31 -10.45 6.00
C VAL A 601 2.46 -11.44 6.02
N GLU A 602 3.23 -11.42 7.10
CA GLU A 602 4.24 -12.42 7.43
C GLU A 602 3.78 -13.37 8.53
N GLN A 603 4.45 -14.52 8.57
CA GLN A 603 4.18 -15.63 9.50
C GLN A 603 2.90 -16.40 9.17
N GLU A 604 2.82 -17.65 9.62
CA GLU A 604 1.59 -18.43 9.51
C GLU A 604 0.57 -17.94 10.55
N VAL A 605 -0.42 -17.18 10.08
CA VAL A 605 -1.49 -16.56 10.86
C VAL A 605 -2.76 -16.47 10.04
N THR A 606 -3.92 -16.42 10.69
CA THR A 606 -5.16 -16.09 9.98
C THR A 606 -5.10 -14.63 9.52
N ILE A 607 -5.16 -14.38 8.21
CA ILE A 607 -5.06 -13.03 7.66
C ILE A 607 -6.40 -12.30 7.73
N LEU A 608 -7.50 -13.05 7.64
CA LEU A 608 -8.86 -12.51 7.72
C LEU A 608 -9.77 -13.47 8.52
N GLU A 609 -10.41 -12.93 9.55
CA GLU A 609 -11.61 -13.49 10.17
C GLU A 609 -12.81 -12.64 9.72
N ASN A 610 -13.68 -13.19 8.88
CA ASN A 610 -14.90 -12.56 8.40
C ASN A 610 -16.11 -13.20 9.08
N ARG A 611 -16.96 -12.42 9.73
CA ARG A 611 -18.13 -12.91 10.46
C ARG A 611 -19.27 -11.90 10.48
N GLY A 612 -20.39 -12.29 11.09
CA GLY A 612 -21.50 -11.37 11.36
C GLY A 612 -22.17 -10.79 10.10
N GLY A 613 -22.15 -11.53 8.98
CA GLY A 613 -22.66 -11.03 7.70
C GLY A 613 -21.71 -10.09 6.95
N GLY A 614 -20.45 -9.96 7.39
CA GLY A 614 -19.46 -9.10 6.75
C GLY A 614 -19.18 -9.47 5.29
N VAL A 615 -18.91 -8.46 4.46
CA VAL A 615 -18.44 -8.61 3.07
C VAL A 615 -16.99 -8.16 3.01
N SER A 616 -16.07 -9.08 2.73
CA SER A 616 -14.63 -8.79 2.69
C SER A 616 -14.04 -9.07 1.31
N GLU A 617 -13.28 -8.11 0.78
CA GLU A 617 -12.57 -8.23 -0.50
C GLU A 617 -11.08 -7.95 -0.31
N ILE A 618 -10.24 -8.89 -0.73
CA ILE A 618 -8.79 -8.70 -0.80
C ILE A 618 -8.38 -8.76 -2.27
N VAL A 619 -8.09 -7.60 -2.84
CA VAL A 619 -7.57 -7.43 -4.19
C VAL A 619 -6.05 -7.30 -4.10
N GLY A 620 -5.33 -8.38 -4.32
CA GLY A 620 -3.88 -8.41 -4.24
C GLY A 620 -3.34 -8.62 -2.84
N GLY A 621 -3.60 -9.78 -2.25
CA GLY A 621 -2.90 -10.21 -1.03
C GLY A 621 -1.52 -10.82 -1.33
N PHE A 622 -0.50 -10.48 -0.57
CA PHE A 622 0.82 -11.12 -0.57
C PHE A 622 1.05 -11.78 0.78
N PHE A 623 1.08 -13.11 0.81
CA PHE A 623 1.18 -13.86 2.07
C PHE A 623 2.45 -14.68 2.10
N TYR A 624 3.27 -14.47 3.12
CA TYR A 624 4.61 -15.04 3.17
C TYR A 624 4.89 -15.59 4.57
N PRO A 625 4.60 -16.88 4.83
CA PRO A 625 4.76 -17.47 6.16
C PRO A 625 6.18 -17.44 6.72
N VAL A 626 7.21 -17.38 5.86
CA VAL A 626 8.66 -17.42 6.20
C VAL A 626 9.10 -18.75 6.80
N VAL A 627 8.44 -19.16 7.87
CA VAL A 627 8.67 -20.35 8.69
C VAL A 627 7.32 -21.08 8.88
N PRO A 628 7.34 -22.39 9.14
CA PRO A 628 6.13 -23.10 9.54
C PRO A 628 5.55 -22.50 10.82
N GLY A 629 4.23 -22.39 10.90
CA GLY A 629 3.54 -22.05 12.13
C GLY A 629 3.66 -23.14 13.19
N ASP A 630 3.50 -22.76 14.45
CA ASP A 630 3.46 -23.71 15.58
C ASP A 630 2.23 -24.64 15.50
N GLU A 631 1.13 -24.14 14.91
CA GLU A 631 -0.14 -24.84 14.75
C GLU A 631 -0.74 -24.52 13.38
N PRO A 632 -1.25 -25.53 12.64
CA PRO A 632 -1.92 -25.30 11.37
C PRO A 632 -3.15 -24.40 11.52
N ARG A 633 -3.23 -23.32 10.75
CA ARG A 633 -4.38 -22.39 10.77
C ARG A 633 -4.87 -22.07 9.36
N PRO A 634 -6.19 -21.91 9.15
CA PRO A 634 -6.69 -21.38 7.90
C PRO A 634 -6.17 -19.96 7.64
N LEU A 635 -5.75 -19.70 6.40
CA LEU A 635 -5.41 -18.35 5.94
C LEU A 635 -6.61 -17.42 6.16
N VAL A 636 -7.80 -17.82 5.71
CA VAL A 636 -9.06 -17.10 5.90
C VAL A 636 -10.10 -17.96 6.60
N VAL A 637 -10.78 -17.36 7.58
CA VAL A 637 -11.98 -17.93 8.23
C VAL A 637 -13.19 -17.09 7.84
N ASN A 638 -14.20 -17.72 7.22
CA ASN A 638 -15.48 -17.09 6.88
C ASN A 638 -16.62 -17.73 7.68
N ASP A 639 -17.08 -17.06 8.73
CA ASP A 639 -18.11 -17.51 9.66
C ASP A 639 -19.41 -16.73 9.47
N GLY A 640 -20.10 -16.98 8.36
CA GLY A 640 -21.42 -16.39 8.08
C GLY A 640 -21.40 -15.06 7.33
N GLY A 641 -20.49 -14.86 6.36
CA GLY A 641 -20.46 -13.67 5.49
C GLY A 641 -20.00 -13.98 4.06
N GLU A 642 -19.59 -12.95 3.32
CA GLU A 642 -19.06 -13.08 1.96
C GLU A 642 -17.58 -12.71 1.90
N VAL A 643 -16.79 -13.50 1.17
CA VAL A 643 -15.36 -13.26 0.98
C VAL A 643 -14.99 -13.38 -0.48
N ARG A 644 -14.22 -12.42 -1.00
CA ARG A 644 -13.62 -12.45 -2.35
C ARG A 644 -12.13 -12.16 -2.27
N LEU A 645 -11.32 -13.04 -2.85
CA LEU A 645 -9.87 -13.04 -2.66
C LEU A 645 -9.16 -13.17 -4.00
N GLY A 646 -8.18 -12.31 -4.24
CA GLY A 646 -7.10 -12.56 -5.18
C GLY A 646 -5.77 -12.24 -4.51
N TYR A 647 -4.85 -13.18 -4.55
CA TYR A 647 -3.60 -13.09 -3.79
C TYR A 647 -2.54 -14.02 -4.37
N ALA A 648 -1.31 -13.81 -3.94
CA ALA A 648 -0.20 -14.72 -4.16
C ALA A 648 0.50 -15.01 -2.84
N GLU A 649 0.82 -16.26 -2.62
CA GLU A 649 1.69 -16.70 -1.54
C GLU A 649 3.14 -16.73 -2.04
N GLU A 650 4.08 -16.62 -1.11
CA GLU A 650 5.49 -16.89 -1.35
C GLU A 650 6.02 -17.72 -0.17
N ALA A 651 6.97 -18.61 -0.43
CA ALA A 651 7.56 -19.43 0.61
C ALA A 651 8.96 -19.89 0.18
N PHE A 652 9.92 -19.85 1.10
CA PHE A 652 11.26 -20.39 0.85
C PHE A 652 11.40 -21.86 1.24
N ARG A 653 10.39 -22.42 1.91
CA ARG A 653 10.36 -23.82 2.35
C ARG A 653 8.99 -24.43 2.07
N LYS A 654 8.96 -25.74 1.80
CA LYS A 654 7.72 -26.47 1.50
C LYS A 654 6.77 -26.61 2.68
N ASP A 655 7.31 -26.57 3.89
CA ASP A 655 6.58 -26.64 5.15
C ASP A 655 6.13 -25.27 5.68
N ALA A 656 6.51 -24.18 5.01
CA ALA A 656 6.09 -22.81 5.33
C ALA A 656 5.03 -22.31 4.33
N THR A 657 3.98 -23.11 4.13
CA THR A 657 2.85 -22.80 3.23
C THR A 657 1.52 -23.12 3.92
N TYR A 658 0.46 -22.40 3.58
CA TYR A 658 -0.87 -22.69 4.11
C TYR A 658 -1.46 -23.98 3.50
N ASP A 659 -1.93 -24.89 4.35
CA ASP A 659 -2.67 -26.08 3.89
C ASP A 659 -4.14 -25.76 3.57
N VAL A 660 -4.75 -24.92 4.40
CA VAL A 660 -6.13 -24.46 4.27
C VAL A 660 -6.12 -22.96 3.98
N HIS A 661 -6.67 -22.58 2.83
CA HIS A 661 -6.73 -21.19 2.42
C HIS A 661 -8.07 -20.52 2.79
N VAL A 662 -9.17 -21.27 2.74
CA VAL A 662 -10.48 -20.79 3.20
C VAL A 662 -11.14 -21.90 4.01
N SER A 663 -11.49 -21.59 5.26
CA SER A 663 -12.37 -22.40 6.09
C SER A 663 -13.67 -21.65 6.28
N SER A 664 -14.76 -22.17 5.75
CA SER A 664 -16.06 -21.49 5.74
C SER A 664 -17.13 -22.28 6.48
N ALA A 665 -17.81 -21.64 7.42
CA ALA A 665 -19.07 -22.14 7.96
C ALA A 665 -20.21 -21.99 6.93
N VAL A 666 -20.06 -21.04 6.00
CA VAL A 666 -20.98 -20.84 4.88
C VAL A 666 -20.85 -22.02 3.92
N GLY A 667 -21.95 -22.77 3.75
CA GLY A 667 -21.95 -23.99 2.93
C GLY A 667 -20.99 -25.10 3.40
N LYS A 668 -20.36 -24.97 4.58
CA LYS A 668 -19.31 -25.87 5.09
C LYS A 668 -18.16 -26.10 4.11
N ARG A 669 -17.76 -25.05 3.38
CA ARG A 669 -16.73 -25.15 2.35
C ARG A 669 -15.33 -25.10 2.92
N LEU A 670 -14.44 -25.93 2.37
CA LEU A 670 -13.02 -25.96 2.69
C LEU A 670 -12.20 -25.84 1.40
N VAL A 671 -11.45 -24.74 1.24
CA VAL A 671 -10.50 -24.57 0.13
C VAL A 671 -9.11 -24.92 0.61
N THR A 672 -8.54 -25.97 0.04
CA THR A 672 -7.20 -26.46 0.39
C THR A 672 -6.19 -26.11 -0.69
N LYS A 673 -4.89 -26.12 -0.34
CA LYS A 673 -3.82 -25.86 -1.30
C LYS A 673 -3.85 -26.79 -2.52
N ARG A 674 -4.42 -28.00 -2.41
CA ARG A 674 -4.52 -28.95 -3.55
C ARG A 674 -5.46 -28.48 -4.66
N MET A 675 -6.35 -27.53 -4.35
CA MET A 675 -7.34 -26.97 -5.28
C MET A 675 -6.82 -25.72 -6.01
N LEU A 676 -5.64 -25.21 -5.64
CA LEU A 676 -5.12 -23.93 -6.09
C LEU A 676 -3.86 -24.10 -6.95
N PRO A 677 -3.64 -23.22 -7.94
CA PRO A 677 -2.45 -23.29 -8.77
C PRO A 677 -1.18 -23.03 -7.96
N MET A 678 -0.12 -23.76 -8.27
CA MET A 678 1.21 -23.51 -7.74
C MET A 678 1.80 -22.24 -8.36
N ARG A 679 2.35 -21.37 -7.52
CA ARG A 679 3.13 -20.21 -7.95
C ARG A 679 4.57 -20.59 -8.29
N ASN A 680 5.17 -21.43 -7.47
CA ASN A 680 6.57 -21.82 -7.58
C ASN A 680 6.85 -23.20 -6.96
N ALA A 681 8.11 -23.62 -6.97
CA ALA A 681 8.54 -24.96 -6.56
C ALA A 681 8.50 -25.21 -5.04
N SER A 682 8.36 -24.17 -4.20
CA SER A 682 8.19 -24.34 -2.76
C SER A 682 6.77 -24.79 -2.40
N GLY A 683 5.82 -24.70 -3.33
CA GLY A 683 4.43 -25.03 -3.05
C GLY A 683 3.60 -23.83 -2.61
N ALA A 684 4.13 -22.61 -2.70
CA ALA A 684 3.32 -21.41 -2.60
C ALA A 684 2.21 -21.38 -3.66
N ARG A 685 1.05 -20.77 -3.35
CA ARG A 685 -0.11 -20.65 -4.26
C ARG A 685 -0.23 -19.30 -4.93
N ILE A 686 -0.76 -19.30 -6.15
CA ILE A 686 -1.20 -18.09 -6.86
C ILE A 686 -2.70 -18.19 -7.09
N VAL A 687 -3.45 -17.18 -6.68
CA VAL A 687 -4.89 -17.22 -6.62
C VAL A 687 -5.44 -15.99 -7.34
N PRO A 688 -5.83 -16.11 -8.62
CA PRO A 688 -6.36 -14.96 -9.34
C PRO A 688 -7.72 -14.52 -8.79
N PHE A 689 -8.59 -15.47 -8.41
CA PHE A 689 -9.87 -15.17 -7.80
C PHE A 689 -10.47 -16.37 -7.05
N ILE A 690 -11.03 -16.13 -5.87
CA ILE A 690 -11.91 -17.03 -5.12
C ILE A 690 -13.06 -16.18 -4.60
N ALA A 691 -14.30 -16.63 -4.76
CA ALA A 691 -15.46 -16.12 -4.05
C ALA A 691 -16.04 -17.19 -3.14
N ASP A 692 -16.47 -16.81 -1.94
CA ASP A 692 -17.13 -17.67 -0.95
C ASP A 692 -18.31 -16.92 -0.31
N HIS A 693 -19.52 -17.43 -0.51
CA HIS A 693 -20.78 -16.85 -0.05
C HIS A 693 -21.87 -17.94 -0.05
N ALA A 694 -23.02 -17.68 0.59
CA ALA A 694 -24.17 -18.58 0.52
C ALA A 694 -24.80 -18.47 -0.88
N GLU A 695 -25.21 -19.61 -1.45
CA GLU A 695 -25.95 -19.66 -2.73
C GLU A 695 -27.32 -18.98 -2.64
#